data_AF-A0A949HHA7-F1
#
_entry.id   AF-A0A949HHA7-F1
#
_cell.length_a   1.000
_cell.length_b   1.000
_cell.length_c   1.000
_cell.angle_alpha   90.00
_cell.angle_beta   90.00
_cell.angle_gamma   90.00
#
_symmetry.space_group_name_H-M   'P 1'
#
loop_
_entity.id
_entity.type
_entity.pdbx_description
1 polymer ?
#
loop_
_entity_poly.entity_id
_entity_poly.type
_entity_poly.pdbx_seq_one_letter_code
_entity_poly.pdbx_strand_id
1 'polypeptide(L)'
;MKKHKKTARYRLRNRARVRFAGMFETLEERLPLTGPYFNSPISQTQADYFVNGTRGLSELGSRIDRSSEFAEQLGPLKNTDGTPMTAGLLGPFGRTLEEELENPIRDYFSNTPAGQRSTDSLIAHLGSLGTFVSIEGGLLDGSIDELVFDVHIQKTYDADLLDLEFDHDLLPESFKSKSQLETNLRAMVDFQFVFGITLDTALNDQQAFFVRDVSFSSVIQLDAILDPFTVNFGFLEASVPDVLIAANLQIQVSQPAITPTLRLTELDTFEVSDLFTTQIGSNNFDATFNFDIGLGRWSLEATSMRAVGDLLGFDPVLTFSSNFDEVFLFDNISSSELVAGMEEFQSWLTSFGNSEHYDVAIPFTKESTTGSVFNPGSSLRRFVNRLRDEQGNPTFDNAADFPYAASGVDYDPVTNKLRFRVVESLASKQTQSRSSRIEVDDVLGLSSQSQAAITADGNVGFVVSIDLSQEGIGFLDRIAIENLRVQTAYDTTGFVPSGNAAFGGLGFSYANSVLSGDISADAVFRSSLSGLPITLQVLRDRIDTIEDLLVGEVMIWNGVSRLVTPVSQITGGLFAIPPDTFIEVQVTDIKNTIYETTTNVSDFWNFEDLTFESLVNSISDAILGTQNWDNGGDEALAPLDVSLDQTWQLEQDRIVETIQGSLEDAELSPGQNRQIIQDIAGFVENLQLSGSNGTSFSFTSDLLYSASSGLLEFSSSIQRVLTTSIQVGLGFESLFSATQNAKIENTPDLVGTLGSTQATTTTSLQLGLEFDPSGGNQPQSASRGFVSSQSRIDRAVYINAIATSNPIRISGASGALGMNLRQGSLVVAQDLDAPDPSRPAIFTTSIPASNGRVAISALSTLVPERTSQGRLLADFQVVPDHTGTSQPDRLRFRTLDLANPSGSTGVLSSPDFVQLRQGVNLQVNLNAFVPSLEDALEKLQERIVQEVFKRVYPLIGDKLDEFADFIEPFRDEISKALRLLNSFSVSDIENAIETALRNLFNRPTSDFVRVDISSPTVFKLTL
;
A
#
# COMPACT_ATOMS: atom_id res chain seq x y z
N MET A 1 -33.79 9.69 57.91
CA MET A 1 -33.63 11.16 58.05
C MET A 1 -34.93 11.84 57.64
N LYS A 2 -35.31 12.86 58.41
CA LYS A 2 -36.36 13.90 58.28
C LYS A 2 -37.26 13.98 57.03
N LYS A 3 -38.58 13.97 57.32
CA LYS A 3 -39.69 14.81 56.78
C LYS A 3 -39.40 15.71 55.57
N HIS A 4 -40.29 15.66 54.57
CA HIS A 4 -41.04 16.85 54.14
C HIS A 4 -42.40 16.52 53.50
N LYS A 5 -43.47 16.84 54.25
CA LYS A 5 -44.83 17.05 53.72
C LYS A 5 -44.86 18.34 52.89
N LYS A 6 -45.42 18.30 51.68
CA LYS A 6 -46.01 19.47 51.00
C LYS A 6 -47.50 19.20 50.77
N THR A 7 -48.31 19.72 51.67
CA THR A 7 -49.74 19.92 51.52
C THR A 7 -50.01 21.10 50.59
N ALA A 8 -50.60 20.85 49.41
CA ALA A 8 -51.24 21.86 48.60
C ALA A 8 -52.74 21.90 48.96
N ARG A 9 -53.17 23.03 49.56
CA ARG A 9 -54.56 23.36 49.85
C ARG A 9 -55.27 23.69 48.53
N TYR A 10 -56.22 22.87 48.11
CA TYR A 10 -57.29 23.33 47.21
C TYR A 10 -58.57 23.52 48.01
N ARG A 11 -59.03 24.78 48.02
CA ARG A 11 -60.27 25.24 48.64
C ARG A 11 -61.46 24.71 47.83
N LEU A 12 -62.18 23.71 48.34
CA LEU A 12 -63.56 23.48 47.91
C LEU A 12 -64.44 24.57 48.53
N ARG A 13 -64.89 25.47 47.67
CA ARG A 13 -65.93 26.46 47.97
C ARG A 13 -67.21 25.72 48.32
N ASN A 14 -67.70 25.91 49.54
CA ASN A 14 -69.11 25.78 49.89
C ASN A 14 -69.95 26.55 48.86
N ARG A 15 -70.63 25.86 47.95
CA ARG A 15 -71.76 26.43 47.22
C ARG A 15 -73.02 26.17 48.04
N ALA A 16 -73.76 27.24 48.22
CA ALA A 16 -74.84 27.38 49.17
C ALA A 16 -76.01 26.45 48.85
N ARG A 17 -76.56 25.83 49.89
CA ARG A 17 -77.94 25.36 49.91
C ARG A 17 -78.83 26.56 49.61
N VAL A 18 -79.40 26.64 48.42
CA VAL A 18 -80.52 27.53 48.15
C VAL A 18 -81.74 26.90 48.80
N ARG A 19 -82.12 27.41 49.98
CA ARG A 19 -83.46 27.20 50.52
C ARG A 19 -84.44 27.96 49.63
N PHE A 20 -85.26 27.25 48.86
CA PHE A 20 -86.51 27.83 48.38
C PHE A 20 -87.61 27.53 49.40
N ALA A 21 -87.83 28.52 50.26
CA ALA A 21 -89.11 28.70 50.94
C ALA A 21 -89.98 29.54 50.00
N GLY A 22 -91.05 28.96 49.47
CA GLY A 22 -92.00 29.69 48.63
C GLY A 22 -93.02 28.81 47.94
N MET A 23 -94.14 28.56 48.63
CA MET A 23 -95.46 28.22 48.07
C MET A 23 -95.53 27.02 47.12
N PHE A 24 -95.45 25.82 47.70
CA PHE A 24 -96.27 24.70 47.26
C PHE A 24 -97.09 24.26 48.48
N GLU A 25 -98.41 24.25 48.37
CA GLU A 25 -99.23 23.44 49.28
C GLU A 25 -98.67 22.02 49.25
N THR A 26 -98.30 21.50 50.42
CA THR A 26 -98.03 20.09 50.61
C THR A 26 -99.30 19.32 50.25
N LEU A 27 -99.40 18.85 49.01
CA LEU A 27 -100.25 17.70 48.70
C LEU A 27 -99.73 16.55 49.56
N GLU A 28 -100.66 15.98 50.33
CA GLU A 28 -100.43 14.99 51.38
C GLU A 28 -99.50 13.84 50.95
N GLU A 29 -98.78 13.26 51.91
CA GLU A 29 -98.16 11.93 51.81
C GLU A 29 -99.21 10.94 51.26
N ARG A 30 -99.11 10.58 49.98
CA ARG A 30 -100.00 9.59 49.37
C ARG A 30 -99.50 8.18 49.72
N LEU A 31 -100.41 7.43 50.32
CA LEU A 31 -100.29 6.06 50.79
C LEU A 31 -99.67 5.11 49.75
N PRO A 32 -99.01 4.02 50.20
CA PRO A 32 -98.50 2.97 49.31
C PRO A 32 -99.61 2.41 48.42
N LEU A 33 -99.27 2.13 47.17
CA LEU A 33 -100.05 1.44 46.13
C LEU A 33 -100.61 0.09 46.62
N THR A 34 -101.62 0.11 47.47
CA THR A 34 -102.26 -1.07 48.06
C THR A 34 -103.77 -0.93 47.97
N GLY A 35 -104.26 -0.91 46.73
CA GLY A 35 -105.68 -0.99 46.39
C GLY A 35 -105.87 -1.83 45.13
N PRO A 36 -107.04 -2.48 44.93
CA PRO A 36 -107.29 -3.24 43.71
C PRO A 36 -107.34 -2.31 42.49
N TYR A 37 -106.62 -2.67 41.43
CA TYR A 37 -106.75 -1.99 40.14
C TYR A 37 -108.09 -2.31 39.50
N PHE A 38 -108.83 -1.28 39.08
CA PHE A 38 -110.08 -1.46 38.34
C PHE A 38 -109.86 -1.23 36.85
N ASN A 39 -110.45 -2.10 36.02
CA ASN A 39 -110.48 -1.89 34.58
C ASN A 39 -111.24 -0.61 34.23
N SER A 40 -110.63 0.27 33.45
CA SER A 40 -111.21 1.57 33.07
C SER A 40 -111.07 1.81 31.57
N PRO A 41 -112.08 2.38 30.89
CA PRO A 41 -111.96 2.78 29.49
C PRO A 41 -110.95 3.93 29.34
N ILE A 42 -110.17 3.91 28.26
CA ILE A 42 -109.15 4.93 27.96
C ILE A 42 -109.64 5.84 26.83
N SER A 43 -109.81 7.13 27.11
CA SER A 43 -110.21 8.14 26.13
C SER A 43 -109.09 8.47 25.14
N GLN A 44 -109.41 9.17 24.04
CA GLN A 44 -108.38 9.60 23.07
C GLN A 44 -107.34 10.53 23.71
N THR A 45 -107.77 11.50 24.52
CA THR A 45 -106.86 12.42 25.22
C THR A 45 -105.92 11.68 26.17
N GLN A 46 -106.45 10.69 26.90
CA GLN A 46 -105.64 9.85 27.79
C GLN A 46 -104.65 8.99 27.01
N ALA A 47 -105.06 8.45 25.85
CA ALA A 47 -104.17 7.72 24.95
C ALA A 47 -103.02 8.61 24.44
N ASP A 48 -103.32 9.86 24.05
CA ASP A 48 -102.30 10.81 23.62
C ASP A 48 -101.30 11.13 24.76
N TYR A 49 -101.78 11.24 26.01
CA TYR A 49 -100.93 11.46 27.18
C TYR A 49 -100.00 10.27 27.46
N PHE A 50 -100.48 9.03 27.32
CA PHE A 50 -99.64 7.84 27.43
C PHE A 50 -98.59 7.75 26.33
N VAL A 51 -98.96 8.04 25.07
CA VAL A 51 -98.01 8.00 23.95
C VAL A 51 -96.92 9.08 24.13
N ASN A 52 -97.30 10.31 24.43
CA ASN A 52 -96.32 11.39 24.63
C ASN A 52 -95.46 11.16 25.88
N GLY A 53 -96.03 10.62 26.95
CA GLY A 53 -95.29 10.38 28.17
C GLY A 53 -94.33 9.21 28.13
N THR A 54 -94.70 8.14 27.43
CA THR A 54 -93.79 7.00 27.19
C THR A 54 -92.65 7.36 26.25
N ARG A 55 -92.85 8.31 25.32
CA ARG A 55 -91.76 8.95 24.58
C ARG A 55 -90.84 9.78 25.48
N GLY A 56 -91.38 10.55 26.41
CA GLY A 56 -90.54 11.27 27.38
C GLY A 56 -89.71 10.33 28.26
N LEU A 57 -90.23 9.13 28.54
CA LEU A 57 -89.48 8.07 29.23
C LEU A 57 -88.35 7.47 28.39
N SER A 58 -88.56 7.20 27.10
CA SER A 58 -87.50 6.73 26.19
C SER A 58 -86.42 7.80 25.98
N GLU A 59 -86.81 9.06 25.91
CA GLU A 59 -85.90 10.21 25.87
C GLU A 59 -85.10 10.34 27.18
N LEU A 60 -85.73 10.13 28.34
CA LEU A 60 -85.04 10.05 29.63
C LEU A 60 -84.01 8.91 29.63
N GLY A 61 -84.40 7.70 29.21
CA GLY A 61 -83.47 6.56 29.10
C GLY A 61 -82.27 6.90 28.20
N SER A 62 -82.51 7.55 27.07
CA SER A 62 -81.45 8.01 26.15
C SER A 62 -80.51 9.06 26.78
N ARG A 63 -81.01 9.83 27.73
CA ARG A 63 -80.19 10.78 28.50
C ARG A 63 -79.38 10.09 29.58
N ILE A 64 -79.95 9.06 30.22
CA ILE A 64 -79.23 8.22 31.19
C ILE A 64 -78.07 7.50 30.50
N ASP A 65 -78.30 6.92 29.31
CA ASP A 65 -77.27 6.26 28.48
C ASP A 65 -76.05 7.16 28.18
N ARG A 66 -76.26 8.48 28.17
CA ARG A 66 -75.24 9.50 27.87
C ARG A 66 -74.75 10.25 29.11
N SER A 67 -75.10 9.80 30.30
CA SER A 67 -74.78 10.48 31.56
C SER A 67 -73.77 9.71 32.39
N SER A 68 -72.94 10.46 33.12
CA SER A 68 -72.06 9.97 34.20
C SER A 68 -71.36 8.64 33.85
N GLU A 69 -71.54 7.60 34.67
CA GLU A 69 -70.89 6.29 34.56
C GLU A 69 -71.30 5.49 33.30
N PHE A 70 -72.46 5.78 32.69
CA PHE A 70 -72.90 5.11 31.46
C PHE A 70 -72.23 5.64 30.20
N ALA A 71 -71.74 6.89 30.27
CA ALA A 71 -70.97 7.53 29.21
C ALA A 71 -69.45 7.33 29.36
N GLU A 72 -68.99 6.74 30.46
CA GLU A 72 -67.58 6.40 30.65
C GLU A 72 -67.16 5.24 29.74
N GLN A 73 -65.91 5.31 29.27
CA GLN A 73 -65.31 4.27 28.44
C GLN A 73 -65.05 3.01 29.27
N LEU A 74 -65.43 1.86 28.71
CA LEU A 74 -65.14 0.54 29.26
C LEU A 74 -63.71 0.15 28.91
N GLY A 75 -62.80 0.30 29.89
CA GLY A 75 -61.37 -0.03 29.85
C GLY A 75 -60.75 -0.24 28.47
N PRO A 76 -60.24 -1.44 28.15
CA PRO A 76 -59.58 -1.72 26.88
C PRO A 76 -60.57 -2.15 25.79
N LEU A 77 -61.87 -1.84 25.89
CA LEU A 77 -62.84 -2.25 24.88
C LEU A 77 -63.16 -1.08 23.94
N LYS A 78 -62.94 -1.27 22.65
CA LYS A 78 -63.36 -0.34 21.59
C LYS A 78 -64.07 -1.09 20.48
N ASN A 79 -64.82 -0.35 19.68
CA ASN A 79 -65.35 -0.86 18.43
C ASN A 79 -64.22 -0.94 17.38
N THR A 80 -64.32 -1.81 16.38
CA THR A 80 -63.31 -1.94 15.30
C THR A 80 -63.08 -0.66 14.48
N ASP A 81 -64.00 0.29 14.51
CA ASP A 81 -63.82 1.62 13.92
C ASP A 81 -63.03 2.60 14.82
N GLY A 82 -62.57 2.13 15.98
CA GLY A 82 -61.82 2.89 16.98
C GLY A 82 -62.68 3.71 17.93
N THR A 83 -64.01 3.63 17.85
CA THR A 83 -64.89 4.35 18.78
C THR A 83 -64.89 3.71 20.18
N PRO A 84 -64.84 4.51 21.27
CA PRO A 84 -64.87 3.98 22.64
C PRO A 84 -66.17 3.23 22.92
N MET A 85 -66.07 2.07 23.58
CA MET A 85 -67.26 1.35 24.04
C MET A 85 -67.71 1.88 25.40
N THR A 86 -69.01 2.10 25.61
CA THR A 86 -69.57 2.59 26.87
C THR A 86 -70.69 1.69 27.37
N ALA A 87 -70.99 1.71 28.67
CA ALA A 87 -72.07 0.90 29.24
C ALA A 87 -73.45 1.26 28.65
N GLY A 88 -73.70 2.53 28.35
CA GLY A 88 -74.94 3.00 27.72
C GLY A 88 -75.12 2.56 26.25
N LEU A 89 -74.04 2.16 25.57
CA LEU A 89 -74.12 1.58 24.22
C LEU A 89 -74.43 0.08 24.26
N LEU A 90 -73.88 -0.64 25.24
CA LEU A 90 -74.04 -2.09 25.37
C LEU A 90 -75.41 -2.48 25.94
N GLY A 91 -75.93 -1.71 26.89
CA GLY A 91 -77.25 -1.89 27.48
C GLY A 91 -78.08 -0.61 27.41
N PRO A 92 -78.55 -0.20 26.22
CA PRO A 92 -79.16 1.12 26.02
C PRO A 92 -80.56 1.20 26.64
N PHE A 93 -80.68 2.00 27.70
CA PHE A 93 -81.94 2.23 28.41
C PHE A 93 -83.00 2.88 27.52
N GLY A 94 -82.64 3.93 26.79
CA GLY A 94 -83.57 4.67 25.94
C GLY A 94 -84.16 3.81 24.83
N ARG A 95 -83.28 3.06 24.14
CA ARG A 95 -83.69 2.11 23.10
C ARG A 95 -84.58 1.00 23.65
N THR A 96 -84.27 0.47 24.84
CA THR A 96 -85.10 -0.58 25.45
C THR A 96 -86.50 -0.05 25.75
N LEU A 97 -86.62 1.14 26.36
CA LEU A 97 -87.92 1.75 26.65
C LEU A 97 -88.69 2.11 25.38
N GLU A 98 -88.00 2.55 24.33
CA GLU A 98 -88.62 2.80 23.03
C GLU A 98 -89.19 1.51 22.41
N GLU A 99 -88.38 0.45 22.33
CA GLU A 99 -88.74 -0.82 21.71
C GLU A 99 -89.80 -1.60 22.49
N GLU A 100 -89.70 -1.64 23.82
CA GLU A 100 -90.50 -2.52 24.68
C GLU A 100 -91.72 -1.83 25.31
N LEU A 101 -91.74 -0.50 25.37
CA LEU A 101 -92.83 0.25 26.01
C LEU A 101 -93.46 1.30 25.10
N GLU A 102 -92.69 2.25 24.58
CA GLU A 102 -93.23 3.35 23.76
C GLU A 102 -93.88 2.82 22.47
N ASN A 103 -93.13 2.07 21.67
CA ASN A 103 -93.58 1.55 20.38
C ASN A 103 -94.83 0.66 20.55
N PRO A 104 -94.88 -0.31 21.49
CA PRO A 104 -96.07 -1.11 21.70
C PRO A 104 -97.28 -0.32 22.21
N ILE A 105 -97.09 0.66 23.10
CA ILE A 105 -98.19 1.53 23.55
C ILE A 105 -98.74 2.34 22.38
N ARG A 106 -97.86 2.92 21.55
CA ARG A 106 -98.23 3.66 20.35
C ARG A 106 -98.95 2.77 19.34
N ASP A 107 -98.47 1.55 19.14
CA ASP A 107 -99.07 0.57 18.23
C ASP A 107 -100.45 0.11 18.72
N TYR A 108 -100.60 -0.16 20.01
CA TYR A 108 -101.88 -0.49 20.62
C TYR A 108 -102.92 0.62 20.39
N PHE A 109 -102.58 1.87 20.69
CA PHE A 109 -103.54 2.98 20.54
C PHE A 109 -103.83 3.34 19.09
N SER A 110 -102.88 3.13 18.17
CA SER A 110 -103.06 3.33 16.73
C SER A 110 -103.98 2.27 16.12
N ASN A 111 -103.93 1.03 16.62
CA ASN A 111 -104.66 -0.10 16.05
C ASN A 111 -105.95 -0.48 16.81
N THR A 112 -106.15 0.03 18.03
CA THR A 112 -107.34 -0.24 18.85
C THR A 112 -108.36 0.91 18.78
N PRO A 113 -109.60 0.69 18.31
CA PRO A 113 -110.64 1.72 18.26
C PRO A 113 -110.96 2.30 19.64
N ALA A 114 -111.25 3.61 19.72
CA ALA A 114 -111.46 4.31 21.00
C ALA A 114 -112.50 3.68 21.95
N GLY A 115 -113.56 3.05 21.41
CA GLY A 115 -114.59 2.37 22.23
C GLY A 115 -114.17 0.99 22.78
N GLN A 116 -113.00 0.48 22.40
CA GLN A 116 -112.45 -0.81 22.82
C GLN A 116 -111.17 -0.68 23.65
N ARG A 117 -110.69 0.54 23.89
CA ARG A 117 -109.49 0.79 24.69
C ARG A 117 -109.85 0.70 26.17
N SER A 118 -109.21 -0.22 26.88
CA SER A 118 -109.24 -0.29 28.33
C SER A 118 -107.85 -0.57 28.90
N THR A 119 -107.70 -0.41 30.22
CA THR A 119 -106.45 -0.74 30.93
C THR A 119 -106.12 -2.23 30.84
N ASP A 120 -107.12 -3.11 30.99
CA ASP A 120 -106.93 -4.57 30.86
C ASP A 120 -106.45 -4.98 29.46
N SER A 121 -107.03 -4.39 28.40
CA SER A 121 -106.63 -4.73 27.03
C SER A 121 -105.25 -4.16 26.67
N LEU A 122 -104.80 -3.08 27.31
CA LEU A 122 -103.43 -2.58 27.19
C LEU A 122 -102.44 -3.48 27.92
N ILE A 123 -102.75 -3.91 29.15
CA ILE A 123 -101.90 -4.85 29.91
C ILE A 123 -101.76 -6.18 29.16
N ALA A 124 -102.86 -6.71 28.63
CA ALA A 124 -102.84 -7.94 27.83
C ALA A 124 -101.99 -7.79 26.55
N HIS A 125 -101.98 -6.59 25.94
CA HIS A 125 -101.14 -6.32 24.78
C HIS A 125 -99.65 -6.31 25.15
N LEU A 126 -99.27 -5.55 26.17
CA LEU A 126 -97.88 -5.43 26.63
C LEU A 126 -97.34 -6.76 27.18
N GLY A 127 -98.13 -7.48 27.97
CA GLY A 127 -97.76 -8.80 28.51
C GLY A 127 -97.55 -9.88 27.44
N SER A 128 -97.98 -9.66 26.19
CA SER A 128 -97.74 -10.60 25.09
C SER A 128 -96.34 -10.52 24.46
N LEU A 129 -95.55 -9.50 24.81
CA LEU A 129 -94.25 -9.20 24.18
C LEU A 129 -93.07 -10.03 24.72
N GLY A 130 -93.25 -10.73 25.85
CA GLY A 130 -92.26 -11.67 26.40
C GLY A 130 -91.06 -11.06 27.15
N THR A 131 -90.90 -9.73 27.14
CA THR A 131 -89.85 -8.96 27.84
C THR A 131 -90.27 -8.40 29.21
N PHE A 132 -91.57 -8.40 29.48
CA PHE A 132 -92.13 -8.01 30.78
C PHE A 132 -92.01 -9.16 31.78
N VAL A 133 -91.28 -8.93 32.87
CA VAL A 133 -91.24 -9.82 34.03
C VAL A 133 -92.57 -9.72 34.80
N SER A 134 -93.08 -8.50 34.96
CA SER A 134 -94.42 -8.24 35.48
C SER A 134 -94.98 -6.94 34.90
N ILE A 135 -96.31 -6.91 34.70
CA ILE A 135 -97.05 -5.69 34.40
C ILE A 135 -98.43 -5.76 35.05
N GLU A 136 -98.75 -4.77 35.88
CA GLU A 136 -100.04 -4.62 36.53
C GLU A 136 -100.49 -3.16 36.44
N GLY A 137 -101.79 -2.90 36.40
CA GLY A 137 -102.27 -1.52 36.33
C GLY A 137 -103.77 -1.37 36.13
N GLY A 138 -104.25 -0.15 36.27
CA GLY A 138 -105.66 0.20 36.17
C GLY A 138 -105.98 1.53 36.84
N LEU A 139 -107.26 1.78 37.05
CA LEU A 139 -107.73 2.93 37.84
C LEU A 139 -107.52 2.65 39.32
N LEU A 140 -106.87 3.59 40.01
CA LEU A 140 -106.73 3.55 41.47
C LEU A 140 -108.06 3.94 42.14
N ASP A 141 -108.41 3.31 43.27
CA ASP A 141 -109.66 3.56 44.00
C ASP A 141 -109.93 5.07 44.24
N GLY A 142 -111.20 5.48 44.15
CA GLY A 142 -111.74 6.84 43.92
C GLY A 142 -111.45 7.91 44.96
N SER A 143 -110.43 7.71 45.78
CA SER A 143 -109.73 8.73 46.56
C SER A 143 -108.61 9.45 45.77
N ILE A 144 -108.13 8.84 44.68
CA ILE A 144 -107.08 9.38 43.80
C ILE A 144 -107.47 9.13 42.34
N ASP A 145 -107.70 10.21 41.59
CA ASP A 145 -108.05 10.17 40.15
C ASP A 145 -106.81 9.91 39.27
N GLU A 146 -106.24 8.70 39.31
CA GLU A 146 -105.04 8.30 38.56
C GLU A 146 -105.22 6.94 37.84
N LEU A 147 -104.76 6.85 36.58
CA LEU A 147 -104.50 5.59 35.89
C LEU A 147 -103.03 5.25 36.04
N VAL A 148 -102.71 4.05 36.55
CA VAL A 148 -101.35 3.67 36.95
C VAL A 148 -100.99 2.30 36.39
N PHE A 149 -99.73 2.14 35.98
CA PHE A 149 -99.12 0.88 35.57
C PHE A 149 -97.78 0.69 36.29
N ASP A 150 -97.63 -0.43 36.98
CA ASP A 150 -96.37 -0.92 37.55
C ASP A 150 -95.75 -1.90 36.55
N VAL A 151 -94.52 -1.62 36.14
CA VAL A 151 -93.82 -2.39 35.11
C VAL A 151 -92.44 -2.82 35.58
N HIS A 152 -92.15 -4.10 35.34
CA HIS A 152 -90.83 -4.68 35.42
C HIS A 152 -90.46 -5.27 34.06
N ILE A 153 -89.47 -4.67 33.41
CA ILE A 153 -88.97 -5.07 32.08
C ILE A 153 -87.55 -5.59 32.25
N GLN A 154 -87.25 -6.74 31.64
CA GLN A 154 -85.90 -7.28 31.58
C GLN A 154 -85.56 -7.65 30.15
N LYS A 155 -84.46 -7.10 29.63
CA LYS A 155 -84.00 -7.36 28.26
C LYS A 155 -82.53 -7.74 28.27
N THR A 156 -82.23 -8.84 27.58
CA THR A 156 -80.84 -9.29 27.37
C THR A 156 -80.44 -8.97 25.94
N TYR A 157 -79.25 -8.39 25.80
CA TYR A 157 -78.56 -8.16 24.55
C TYR A 157 -77.37 -9.11 24.50
N ASP A 158 -77.46 -10.11 23.61
CA ASP A 158 -76.31 -10.93 23.24
C ASP A 158 -75.59 -10.25 22.07
N ALA A 159 -74.29 -10.01 22.24
CA ALA A 159 -73.51 -9.14 21.38
C ALA A 159 -72.72 -9.88 20.28
N ASP A 160 -73.23 -11.02 19.78
CA ASP A 160 -72.67 -11.74 18.61
C ASP A 160 -72.56 -10.86 17.33
N LEU A 161 -73.01 -9.60 17.39
CA LEU A 161 -73.06 -8.62 16.30
C LEU A 161 -72.15 -7.39 16.52
N LEU A 162 -71.38 -7.32 17.61
CA LEU A 162 -70.44 -6.22 17.85
C LEU A 162 -69.01 -6.66 17.52
N ASP A 163 -68.42 -6.04 16.49
CA ASP A 163 -67.01 -6.19 16.16
C ASP A 163 -66.17 -5.41 17.20
N LEU A 164 -65.74 -6.09 18.25
CA LEU A 164 -64.95 -5.53 19.35
C LEU A 164 -63.44 -5.70 19.08
N GLU A 165 -62.68 -4.68 19.47
CA GLU A 165 -61.22 -4.70 19.47
C GLU A 165 -60.70 -4.41 20.89
N PHE A 166 -59.60 -5.06 21.25
CA PHE A 166 -58.88 -4.76 22.49
C PHE A 166 -57.97 -3.54 22.28
N ASP A 167 -58.03 -2.57 23.19
CA ASP A 167 -57.23 -1.36 23.11
C ASP A 167 -55.85 -1.56 23.73
N HIS A 168 -54.93 -2.02 22.88
CA HIS A 168 -53.54 -2.29 23.26
C HIS A 168 -52.72 -1.03 23.57
N ASP A 169 -53.21 0.16 23.25
CA ASP A 169 -52.53 1.42 23.57
C ASP A 169 -52.44 1.70 25.08
N LEU A 170 -53.28 1.02 25.86
CA LEU A 170 -53.28 1.06 27.33
C LEU A 170 -52.28 0.08 27.96
N LEU A 171 -51.63 -0.77 27.16
CA LEU A 171 -50.57 -1.69 27.58
C LEU A 171 -49.17 -1.11 27.23
N PRO A 172 -48.10 -1.64 27.86
CA PRO A 172 -46.73 -1.29 27.48
C PRO A 172 -46.48 -1.53 25.98
N GLU A 173 -45.55 -0.76 25.39
CA GLU A 173 -45.32 -0.71 23.94
C GLU A 173 -45.08 -2.09 23.29
N SER A 174 -44.45 -3.01 24.01
CA SER A 174 -44.24 -4.41 23.61
C SER A 174 -45.52 -5.20 23.31
N PHE A 175 -46.68 -4.77 23.82
CA PHE A 175 -47.96 -5.48 23.71
C PHE A 175 -48.89 -4.92 22.64
N LYS A 176 -48.45 -3.93 21.85
CA LYS A 176 -49.24 -3.29 20.79
C LYS A 176 -49.36 -4.17 19.54
N SER A 177 -50.06 -5.30 19.63
CA SER A 177 -50.43 -6.12 18.47
C SER A 177 -51.86 -5.83 18.03
N LYS A 178 -52.20 -6.09 16.76
CA LYS A 178 -53.60 -6.08 16.32
C LYS A 178 -54.18 -7.48 16.53
N SER A 179 -54.94 -7.68 17.59
CA SER A 179 -55.68 -8.91 17.82
C SER A 179 -57.18 -8.66 17.77
N GLN A 180 -57.90 -9.59 17.14
CA GLN A 180 -59.36 -9.61 17.15
C GLN A 180 -59.83 -10.41 18.37
N LEU A 181 -60.98 -10.01 18.92
CA LEU A 181 -61.58 -10.60 20.11
C LEU A 181 -62.68 -11.59 19.67
N GLU A 182 -62.54 -12.88 20.00
CA GLU A 182 -63.68 -13.80 19.98
C GLU A 182 -64.42 -13.64 21.32
N THR A 183 -65.64 -13.08 21.28
CA THR A 183 -66.31 -12.59 22.48
C THR A 183 -67.66 -13.26 22.71
N ASN A 184 -67.96 -13.52 23.98
CA ASN A 184 -69.31 -13.73 24.46
C ASN A 184 -69.65 -12.58 25.42
N LEU A 185 -70.00 -11.44 24.84
CA LEU A 185 -70.42 -10.27 25.60
C LEU A 185 -71.95 -10.31 25.77
N ARG A 186 -72.39 -10.26 27.02
CA ARG A 186 -73.80 -10.20 27.39
C ARG A 186 -74.07 -8.94 28.20
N ALA A 187 -75.02 -8.14 27.74
CA ALA A 187 -75.57 -7.04 28.52
C ALA A 187 -77.02 -7.34 28.89
N MET A 188 -77.39 -7.11 30.14
CA MET A 188 -78.74 -7.26 30.63
C MET A 188 -79.19 -5.94 31.24
N VAL A 189 -80.34 -5.46 30.78
CA VAL A 189 -80.95 -4.24 31.29
C VAL A 189 -82.25 -4.62 32.01
N ASP A 190 -82.43 -4.09 33.21
CA ASP A 190 -83.56 -4.36 34.08
C ASP A 190 -84.15 -3.03 34.56
N PHE A 191 -85.45 -2.85 34.36
CA PHE A 191 -86.19 -1.65 34.69
C PHE A 191 -87.34 -2.00 35.59
N GLN A 192 -87.46 -1.29 36.69
CA GLN A 192 -88.64 -1.32 37.55
C GLN A 192 -89.10 0.10 37.80
N PHE A 193 -90.33 0.41 37.44
CA PHE A 193 -90.92 1.72 37.68
C PHE A 193 -92.43 1.70 37.56
N VAL A 194 -93.06 2.75 38.06
CA VAL A 194 -94.49 2.97 37.94
C VAL A 194 -94.73 4.21 37.09
N PHE A 195 -95.56 4.11 36.06
CA PHE A 195 -95.99 5.26 35.27
C PHE A 195 -97.51 5.40 35.24
N GLY A 196 -98.01 6.60 34.94
CA GLY A 196 -99.44 6.85 34.96
C GLY A 196 -99.84 8.22 34.44
N ILE A 197 -101.14 8.49 34.44
CA ILE A 197 -101.70 9.82 34.19
C ILE A 197 -102.70 10.21 35.27
N THR A 198 -102.68 11.48 35.67
CA THR A 198 -103.73 12.08 36.49
C THR A 198 -104.93 12.42 35.62
N LEU A 199 -106.15 12.09 36.07
CA LEU A 199 -107.40 12.28 35.31
C LEU A 199 -107.98 13.71 35.42
N ASP A 200 -107.18 14.67 35.88
CA ASP A 200 -107.56 16.08 35.93
C ASP A 200 -107.56 16.68 34.51
N THR A 201 -108.76 16.99 34.03
CA THR A 201 -108.99 17.57 32.69
C THR A 201 -108.36 18.95 32.47
N ALA A 202 -107.90 19.63 33.54
CA ALA A 202 -107.21 20.92 33.43
C ALA A 202 -105.71 20.79 33.09
N LEU A 203 -105.14 19.58 33.18
CA LEU A 203 -103.73 19.32 32.95
C LEU A 203 -103.47 18.91 31.48
N ASN A 204 -102.37 19.40 30.91
CA ASN A 204 -101.86 18.91 29.63
C ASN A 204 -101.04 17.61 29.83
N ASP A 205 -100.60 16.98 28.75
CA ASP A 205 -99.76 15.78 28.78
C ASP A 205 -98.51 15.95 29.65
N GLN A 206 -97.80 17.07 29.51
CA GLN A 206 -96.59 17.35 30.28
C GLN A 206 -96.80 17.38 31.80
N GLN A 207 -98.00 17.76 32.24
CA GLN A 207 -98.38 17.90 33.64
C GLN A 207 -99.17 16.70 34.17
N ALA A 208 -99.87 15.97 33.30
CA ALA A 208 -100.73 14.86 33.66
C ALA A 208 -99.97 13.53 33.74
N PHE A 209 -99.02 13.30 32.84
CA PHE A 209 -98.21 12.08 32.86
C PHE A 209 -97.14 12.13 33.94
N PHE A 210 -96.96 11.01 34.63
CA PHE A 210 -95.99 10.89 35.70
C PHE A 210 -95.32 9.53 35.78
N VAL A 211 -94.20 9.49 36.51
CA VAL A 211 -93.38 8.33 36.81
C VAL A 211 -92.95 8.37 38.28
N ARG A 212 -92.86 7.22 38.94
CA ARG A 212 -92.34 7.08 40.31
C ARG A 212 -91.66 5.72 40.51
N ASP A 213 -90.96 5.59 41.63
CA ASP A 213 -90.28 4.36 42.05
C ASP A 213 -89.33 3.81 40.98
N VAL A 214 -88.64 4.72 40.29
CA VAL A 214 -87.77 4.37 39.17
C VAL A 214 -86.48 3.73 39.66
N SER A 215 -86.21 2.51 39.17
CA SER A 215 -84.95 1.80 39.31
C SER A 215 -84.57 1.19 37.96
N PHE A 216 -83.43 1.60 37.43
CA PHE A 216 -82.82 1.02 36.26
C PHE A 216 -81.51 0.36 36.66
N SER A 217 -81.23 -0.82 36.14
CA SER A 217 -79.94 -1.47 36.32
C SER A 217 -79.45 -2.09 35.02
N SER A 218 -78.14 -2.05 34.85
CA SER A 218 -77.45 -2.68 33.74
C SER A 218 -76.35 -3.57 34.29
N VAL A 219 -76.31 -4.81 33.82
CA VAL A 219 -75.26 -5.79 34.11
C VAL A 219 -74.59 -6.15 32.80
N ILE A 220 -73.29 -5.95 32.71
CA ILE A 220 -72.47 -6.26 31.55
C ILE A 220 -71.46 -7.31 31.97
N GLN A 221 -71.50 -8.46 31.30
CA GLN A 221 -70.58 -9.58 31.50
C GLN A 221 -69.84 -9.84 30.19
N LEU A 222 -68.52 -9.93 30.27
CA LEU A 222 -67.65 -10.25 29.16
C LEU A 222 -66.82 -11.48 29.53
N ASP A 223 -66.95 -12.53 28.73
CA ASP A 223 -66.00 -13.63 28.68
C ASP A 223 -65.47 -13.71 27.25
N ALA A 224 -64.15 -13.60 27.07
CA ALA A 224 -63.56 -13.54 25.74
C ALA A 224 -62.18 -14.21 25.66
N ILE A 225 -61.84 -14.62 24.45
CA ILE A 225 -60.53 -15.15 24.09
C ILE A 225 -59.97 -14.30 22.94
N LEU A 226 -58.73 -13.83 23.06
CA LEU A 226 -58.03 -13.19 21.95
C LEU A 226 -57.40 -14.22 21.02
N ASP A 227 -57.44 -13.93 19.73
CA ASP A 227 -56.69 -14.69 18.72
C ASP A 227 -55.17 -14.68 19.01
N PRO A 228 -54.44 -15.73 18.60
CA PRO A 228 -52.98 -15.79 18.77
C PRO A 228 -52.26 -14.59 18.11
N PHE A 229 -51.29 -14.01 18.82
CA PHE A 229 -50.42 -12.95 18.29
C PHE A 229 -48.99 -13.11 18.78
N THR A 230 -48.08 -12.26 18.31
CA THR A 230 -46.68 -12.22 18.77
C THR A 230 -46.34 -10.86 19.36
N VAL A 231 -45.42 -10.85 20.32
CA VAL A 231 -44.91 -9.65 20.98
C VAL A 231 -43.38 -9.70 21.04
N ASN A 232 -42.75 -8.53 20.98
CA ASN A 232 -41.31 -8.40 21.13
C ASN A 232 -40.97 -7.82 22.51
N PHE A 233 -40.16 -8.56 23.26
CA PHE A 233 -39.49 -8.13 24.49
C PHE A 233 -38.04 -7.83 24.16
N GLY A 234 -37.76 -6.57 23.82
CA GLY A 234 -36.45 -6.14 23.35
C GLY A 234 -36.04 -6.95 22.12
N PHE A 235 -34.98 -7.73 22.25
CA PHE A 235 -34.47 -8.58 21.17
C PHE A 235 -35.01 -10.02 21.17
N LEU A 236 -36.09 -10.30 21.89
CA LEU A 236 -36.75 -11.62 21.97
C LEU A 236 -38.20 -11.55 21.47
N GLU A 237 -38.56 -12.45 20.57
CA GLU A 237 -39.96 -12.66 20.19
C GLU A 237 -40.62 -13.70 21.11
N ALA A 238 -41.85 -13.42 21.53
CA ALA A 238 -42.69 -14.33 22.27
C ALA A 238 -44.04 -14.49 21.57
N SER A 239 -44.52 -15.73 21.46
CA SER A 239 -45.86 -16.01 20.97
C SER A 239 -46.85 -15.97 22.13
N VAL A 240 -48.00 -15.36 21.89
CA VAL A 240 -49.16 -15.35 22.79
C VAL A 240 -50.24 -16.21 22.13
N PRO A 241 -50.31 -17.52 22.42
CA PRO A 241 -51.28 -18.42 21.79
C PRO A 241 -52.72 -18.09 22.16
N ASP A 242 -52.97 -17.61 23.37
CA ASP A 242 -54.29 -17.20 23.84
C ASP A 242 -54.22 -16.15 24.96
N VAL A 243 -55.26 -15.32 25.04
CA VAL A 243 -55.51 -14.45 26.19
C VAL A 243 -56.92 -14.69 26.69
N LEU A 244 -57.04 -14.98 27.98
CA LEU A 244 -58.33 -15.18 28.63
C LEU A 244 -58.76 -13.88 29.29
N ILE A 245 -59.89 -13.32 28.89
CA ILE A 245 -60.45 -12.08 29.43
C ILE A 245 -61.79 -12.38 30.12
N ALA A 246 -61.92 -11.93 31.35
CA ALA A 246 -63.17 -11.96 32.11
C ALA A 246 -63.43 -10.58 32.74
N ALA A 247 -64.61 -10.02 32.49
CA ALA A 247 -65.02 -8.75 33.10
C ALA A 247 -66.50 -8.74 33.49
N ASN A 248 -66.81 -7.99 34.55
CA ASN A 248 -68.18 -7.84 35.04
C ASN A 248 -68.40 -6.42 35.59
N LEU A 249 -69.41 -5.75 35.07
CA LEU A 249 -69.80 -4.40 35.47
C LEU A 249 -71.31 -4.37 35.78
N GLN A 250 -71.66 -3.81 36.94
CA GLN A 250 -73.03 -3.57 37.33
C GLN A 250 -73.21 -2.10 37.71
N ILE A 251 -74.13 -1.42 37.04
CA ILE A 251 -74.50 -0.04 37.33
C ILE A 251 -76.00 0.03 37.60
N GLN A 252 -76.38 0.69 38.69
CA GLN A 252 -77.77 0.92 39.06
C GLN A 252 -78.06 2.41 39.18
N VAL A 253 -79.19 2.84 38.62
CA VAL A 253 -79.72 4.20 38.69
C VAL A 253 -81.07 4.13 39.37
N SER A 254 -81.23 4.80 40.51
CA SER A 254 -82.49 4.77 41.24
C SER A 254 -82.94 6.18 41.64
N GLN A 255 -84.25 6.38 41.70
CA GLN A 255 -84.84 7.59 42.26
C GLN A 255 -84.56 7.65 43.77
N PRO A 256 -84.11 8.79 44.32
CA PRO A 256 -83.93 8.95 45.76
C PRO A 256 -85.26 8.77 46.51
N ALA A 257 -85.22 8.12 47.68
CA ALA A 257 -86.43 7.81 48.47
C ALA A 257 -87.26 9.02 48.93
N ILE A 258 -86.74 10.24 48.78
CA ILE A 258 -87.41 11.50 49.16
C ILE A 258 -87.97 12.27 47.96
N THR A 259 -87.76 11.79 46.74
CA THR A 259 -88.19 12.50 45.53
C THR A 259 -89.65 12.15 45.23
N PRO A 260 -90.55 13.14 45.09
CA PRO A 260 -91.95 12.89 44.76
C PRO A 260 -92.12 12.34 43.34
N THR A 261 -93.36 11.97 42.99
CA THR A 261 -93.79 11.65 41.63
C THR A 261 -93.23 12.64 40.60
N LEU A 262 -92.48 12.13 39.61
CA LEU A 262 -91.82 12.90 38.56
C LEU A 262 -92.76 13.09 37.36
N ARG A 263 -92.95 14.33 36.92
CA ARG A 263 -93.73 14.67 35.71
C ARG A 263 -92.82 14.86 34.51
N LEU A 264 -93.37 14.78 33.30
CA LEU A 264 -92.60 15.03 32.06
C LEU A 264 -91.90 16.39 32.07
N THR A 265 -92.55 17.45 32.58
CA THR A 265 -91.90 18.76 32.71
C THR A 265 -90.60 18.72 33.53
N GLU A 266 -90.55 17.87 34.55
CA GLU A 266 -89.39 17.74 35.43
C GLU A 266 -88.33 16.84 34.77
N LEU A 267 -88.77 15.73 34.16
CA LEU A 267 -87.91 14.86 33.37
C LEU A 267 -87.19 15.66 32.29
N ASP A 268 -87.87 16.50 31.52
CA ASP A 268 -87.29 17.26 30.41
C ASP A 268 -86.37 18.42 30.86
N THR A 269 -86.57 18.95 32.06
CA THR A 269 -85.91 20.20 32.50
C THR A 269 -84.69 19.94 33.40
N PHE A 270 -84.72 18.91 34.25
CA PHE A 270 -83.64 18.64 35.21
C PHE A 270 -82.61 17.68 34.63
N GLU A 271 -81.35 17.84 35.03
CA GLU A 271 -80.29 16.89 34.68
C GLU A 271 -80.50 15.53 35.37
N VAL A 272 -80.03 14.45 34.75
CA VAL A 272 -80.19 13.07 35.26
C VAL A 272 -79.64 12.95 36.69
N SER A 273 -78.50 13.58 36.98
CA SER A 273 -77.86 13.55 38.29
C SER A 273 -78.58 14.33 39.39
N ASP A 274 -79.49 15.23 39.03
CA ASP A 274 -80.35 15.94 39.98
C ASP A 274 -81.60 15.12 40.34
N LEU A 275 -82.02 14.21 39.46
CA LEU A 275 -83.21 13.38 39.60
C LEU A 275 -82.93 11.99 40.18
N PHE A 276 -81.76 11.42 39.87
CA PHE A 276 -81.42 10.04 40.17
C PHE A 276 -80.06 9.92 40.87
N THR A 277 -79.87 8.82 41.62
CA THR A 277 -78.57 8.42 42.17
C THR A 277 -78.03 7.22 41.42
N THR A 278 -76.79 7.30 40.96
CA THR A 278 -76.06 6.16 40.39
C THR A 278 -75.24 5.44 41.46
N GLN A 279 -75.24 4.10 41.43
CA GLN A 279 -74.41 3.23 42.25
C GLN A 279 -73.71 2.19 41.36
N ILE A 280 -72.41 1.98 41.60
CA ILE A 280 -71.63 0.91 40.97
C ILE A 280 -71.61 -0.28 41.92
N GLY A 281 -72.08 -1.44 41.43
CA GLY A 281 -72.05 -2.72 42.14
C GLY A 281 -70.72 -3.42 41.94
N SER A 282 -70.68 -4.44 41.07
CA SER A 282 -69.43 -5.04 40.58
C SER A 282 -68.76 -4.17 39.53
N ASN A 283 -67.43 -4.06 39.56
CA ASN A 283 -66.64 -3.39 38.53
C ASN A 283 -65.26 -4.06 38.45
N ASN A 284 -65.19 -5.22 37.79
CA ASN A 284 -63.98 -6.04 37.78
C ASN A 284 -63.54 -6.35 36.35
N PHE A 285 -62.23 -6.37 36.15
CA PHE A 285 -61.54 -6.78 34.93
C PHE A 285 -60.36 -7.69 35.27
N ASP A 286 -60.23 -8.79 34.54
CA ASP A 286 -59.16 -9.77 34.67
C ASP A 286 -58.77 -10.30 33.29
N ALA A 287 -57.51 -10.13 32.91
CA ALA A 287 -56.97 -10.67 31.68
C ALA A 287 -55.69 -11.45 31.95
N THR A 288 -55.59 -12.68 31.45
CA THR A 288 -54.40 -13.54 31.57
C THR A 288 -53.84 -13.84 30.19
N PHE A 289 -52.59 -13.43 29.97
CA PHE A 289 -51.80 -13.62 28.76
C PHE A 289 -50.83 -14.78 29.00
N ASN A 290 -51.00 -15.88 28.26
CA ASN A 290 -50.05 -17.00 28.30
C ASN A 290 -49.00 -16.79 27.21
N PHE A 291 -47.73 -17.02 27.52
CA PHE A 291 -46.64 -16.88 26.56
C PHE A 291 -45.99 -18.22 26.27
N ASP A 292 -45.77 -18.49 24.99
CA ASP A 292 -44.83 -19.49 24.50
C ASP A 292 -43.53 -18.75 24.13
N ILE A 293 -42.51 -18.92 24.96
CA ILE A 293 -41.23 -18.22 24.85
C ILE A 293 -40.13 -19.25 24.64
N GLY A 294 -39.41 -19.12 23.53
CA GLY A 294 -38.25 -19.94 23.25
C GLY A 294 -37.32 -19.30 22.23
N LEU A 295 -36.04 -19.65 22.33
CA LEU A 295 -35.00 -19.18 21.44
C LEU A 295 -33.95 -20.28 21.26
N GLY A 296 -33.87 -20.84 20.04
CA GLY A 296 -32.98 -21.96 19.74
C GLY A 296 -33.35 -23.22 20.55
N ARG A 297 -32.49 -23.61 21.49
CA ARG A 297 -32.72 -24.77 22.38
C ARG A 297 -33.30 -24.41 23.73
N TRP A 298 -33.39 -23.13 24.05
CA TRP A 298 -33.95 -22.62 25.29
C TRP A 298 -35.45 -22.38 25.13
N SER A 299 -36.22 -22.69 26.17
CA SER A 299 -37.66 -22.44 26.27
C SER A 299 -38.04 -22.21 27.73
N LEU A 300 -39.00 -21.33 27.97
CA LEU A 300 -39.58 -21.12 29.30
C LEU A 300 -40.97 -21.76 29.39
N GLU A 301 -41.13 -22.70 30.32
CA GLU A 301 -42.43 -23.31 30.59
C GLU A 301 -43.32 -22.41 31.46
N ALA A 302 -44.64 -22.41 31.19
CA ALA A 302 -45.67 -21.80 32.02
C ALA A 302 -45.45 -20.31 32.34
N THR A 303 -45.12 -19.52 31.32
CA THR A 303 -44.87 -18.08 31.44
C THR A 303 -46.17 -17.30 31.20
N SER A 304 -46.55 -16.42 32.13
CA SER A 304 -47.82 -15.68 32.02
C SER A 304 -47.74 -14.27 32.61
N MET A 305 -48.53 -13.36 32.04
CA MET A 305 -48.81 -12.03 32.59
C MET A 305 -50.30 -11.94 32.90
N ARG A 306 -50.66 -11.35 34.04
CA ARG A 306 -52.05 -11.10 34.42
C ARG A 306 -52.28 -9.64 34.72
N ALA A 307 -53.30 -9.05 34.09
CA ALA A 307 -53.77 -7.69 34.29
C ALA A 307 -55.08 -7.71 35.06
N VAL A 308 -55.11 -7.16 36.28
CA VAL A 308 -56.30 -7.14 37.14
C VAL A 308 -56.64 -5.70 37.52
N GLY A 309 -57.91 -5.32 37.39
CA GLY A 309 -58.36 -3.98 37.76
C GLY A 309 -59.87 -3.82 37.64
N ASP A 310 -60.28 -2.57 37.42
CA ASP A 310 -61.66 -2.15 37.26
C ASP A 310 -61.97 -1.90 35.78
N LEU A 311 -63.19 -2.21 35.31
CA LEU A 311 -63.60 -1.97 33.91
C LEU A 311 -63.88 -0.48 33.64
N LEU A 312 -64.52 0.21 34.58
CA LEU A 312 -64.62 1.68 34.59
C LEU A 312 -63.40 2.30 35.28
N GLY A 313 -62.88 3.40 34.74
CA GLY A 313 -61.71 4.09 35.31
C GLY A 313 -60.41 3.26 35.23
N PHE A 314 -60.29 2.46 34.17
CA PHE A 314 -59.26 1.43 33.96
C PHE A 314 -57.82 1.88 34.27
N ASP A 315 -57.23 1.22 35.28
CA ASP A 315 -55.81 1.31 35.68
C ASP A 315 -55.37 -0.06 36.24
N PRO A 316 -55.12 -1.05 35.37
CA PRO A 316 -54.89 -2.43 35.80
C PRO A 316 -53.52 -2.61 36.45
N VAL A 317 -53.47 -3.45 37.48
CA VAL A 317 -52.21 -3.92 38.07
C VAL A 317 -51.70 -5.10 37.26
N LEU A 318 -50.47 -4.99 36.76
CA LEU A 318 -49.79 -6.06 36.04
C LEU A 318 -49.00 -6.95 37.02
N THR A 319 -49.16 -8.26 36.87
CA THR A 319 -48.39 -9.27 37.62
C THR A 319 -47.81 -10.29 36.65
N PHE A 320 -46.55 -10.66 36.86
CA PHE A 320 -45.80 -11.59 36.00
C PHE A 320 -45.50 -12.89 36.76
N SER A 321 -45.35 -13.99 36.02
CA SER A 321 -44.85 -15.25 36.58
C SER A 321 -43.39 -15.13 37.06
N SER A 322 -42.97 -15.98 37.99
CA SER A 322 -41.65 -15.86 38.64
C SER A 322 -40.44 -16.06 37.72
N ASN A 323 -40.63 -16.70 36.58
CA ASN A 323 -39.61 -16.94 35.55
C ASN A 323 -39.56 -15.83 34.49
N PHE A 324 -40.44 -14.82 34.56
CA PHE A 324 -40.51 -13.74 33.57
C PHE A 324 -39.31 -12.78 33.68
N ASP A 325 -38.60 -12.75 34.80
CA ASP A 325 -37.40 -11.90 34.99
C ASP A 325 -36.30 -12.19 33.96
N GLU A 326 -36.19 -13.43 33.46
CA GLU A 326 -35.23 -13.79 32.41
C GLU A 326 -35.56 -13.15 31.05
N VAL A 327 -36.84 -12.87 30.79
CA VAL A 327 -37.33 -12.26 29.55
C VAL A 327 -36.88 -10.79 29.46
N PHE A 328 -36.92 -10.06 30.58
CA PHE A 328 -36.52 -8.65 30.62
C PHE A 328 -35.02 -8.43 30.35
N LEU A 329 -34.19 -9.47 30.45
CA LEU A 329 -32.78 -9.37 30.07
C LEU A 329 -32.60 -9.07 28.57
N PHE A 330 -33.55 -9.44 27.72
CA PHE A 330 -33.50 -9.20 26.29
C PHE A 330 -33.78 -7.72 25.91
N ASP A 331 -34.27 -6.90 26.84
CA ASP A 331 -34.36 -5.44 26.68
C ASP A 331 -32.98 -4.75 26.77
N ASN A 332 -31.95 -5.45 27.25
CA ASN A 332 -30.59 -4.92 27.38
C ASN A 332 -29.82 -4.85 26.06
N ILE A 333 -30.43 -5.23 24.94
CA ILE A 333 -29.85 -5.06 23.61
C ILE A 333 -30.96 -4.78 22.61
N SER A 334 -30.73 -3.85 21.69
CA SER A 334 -31.60 -3.62 20.54
C SER A 334 -30.97 -4.12 19.23
N SER A 335 -31.78 -4.38 18.22
CA SER A 335 -31.28 -4.67 16.86
C SER A 335 -30.33 -3.59 16.37
N SER A 336 -30.63 -2.32 16.66
CA SER A 336 -29.82 -1.18 16.25
C SER A 336 -28.42 -1.17 16.86
N GLU A 337 -28.30 -1.53 18.14
CA GLU A 337 -27.02 -1.65 18.83
C GLU A 337 -26.22 -2.84 18.32
N LEU A 338 -26.89 -3.96 18.00
CA LEU A 338 -26.22 -5.10 17.39
C LEU A 338 -25.66 -4.75 16.00
N VAL A 339 -26.43 -4.06 15.15
CA VAL A 339 -25.95 -3.59 13.84
C VAL A 339 -24.77 -2.63 14.00
N ALA A 340 -24.87 -1.65 14.92
CA ALA A 340 -23.76 -0.73 15.21
C ALA A 340 -22.51 -1.48 15.72
N GLY A 341 -22.69 -2.53 16.54
CA GLY A 341 -21.59 -3.38 16.98
C GLY A 341 -20.93 -4.14 15.81
N MET A 342 -21.72 -4.64 14.86
CA MET A 342 -21.19 -5.28 13.66
C MET A 342 -20.48 -4.29 12.71
N GLU A 343 -20.90 -3.03 12.69
CA GLU A 343 -20.20 -1.95 11.98
C GLU A 343 -18.84 -1.64 12.61
N GLU A 344 -18.77 -1.55 13.95
CA GLU A 344 -17.50 -1.39 14.67
C GLU A 344 -16.56 -2.58 14.43
N PHE A 345 -17.11 -3.81 14.43
CA PHE A 345 -16.34 -5.00 14.07
C PHE A 345 -15.82 -4.95 12.63
N GLN A 346 -16.65 -4.50 11.67
CA GLN A 346 -16.24 -4.33 10.28
C GLN A 346 -15.17 -3.24 10.11
N SER A 347 -15.27 -2.16 10.86
CA SER A 347 -14.26 -1.09 10.91
C SER A 347 -12.93 -1.64 11.44
N TRP A 348 -12.96 -2.35 12.56
CA TRP A 348 -11.77 -3.00 13.10
C TRP A 348 -11.14 -4.00 12.12
N LEU A 349 -11.94 -4.86 11.48
CA LEU A 349 -11.46 -5.82 10.49
C LEU A 349 -10.88 -5.11 9.24
N THR A 350 -11.37 -3.91 8.93
CA THR A 350 -10.83 -3.08 7.84
C THR A 350 -9.44 -2.57 8.20
N SER A 351 -9.24 -2.11 9.43
CA SER A 351 -7.91 -1.71 9.93
C SER A 351 -6.96 -2.90 10.01
N PHE A 352 -7.42 -4.07 10.46
CA PHE A 352 -6.62 -5.30 10.43
C PHE A 352 -6.14 -5.64 9.01
N GLY A 353 -7.04 -5.54 8.02
CA GLY A 353 -6.68 -5.74 6.60
C GLY A 353 -5.72 -4.70 6.02
N ASN A 354 -5.53 -3.57 6.69
CA ASN A 354 -4.58 -2.51 6.31
C ASN A 354 -3.28 -2.54 7.16
N SER A 355 -3.16 -3.49 8.10
CA SER A 355 -2.00 -3.63 8.96
C SER A 355 -0.82 -4.29 8.23
N GLU A 356 0.37 -4.24 8.84
CA GLU A 356 1.58 -4.90 8.33
C GLU A 356 1.43 -6.42 8.14
N HIS A 357 0.48 -7.06 8.83
CA HIS A 357 0.21 -8.50 8.67
C HIS A 357 -0.36 -8.88 7.29
N TYR A 358 -1.02 -7.93 6.63
CA TYR A 358 -1.50 -8.05 5.25
C TYR A 358 -0.61 -7.30 4.25
N ASP A 359 0.55 -6.78 4.68
CA ASP A 359 1.56 -6.17 3.81
C ASP A 359 2.51 -7.23 3.22
N VAL A 360 1.96 -8.40 2.88
CA VAL A 360 2.70 -9.48 2.22
C VAL A 360 2.68 -9.23 0.72
N ALA A 361 3.86 -9.09 0.13
CA ALA A 361 4.01 -8.91 -1.31
C ALA A 361 3.45 -10.11 -2.08
N ILE A 362 2.63 -9.84 -3.10
CA ILE A 362 2.16 -10.89 -4.01
C ILE A 362 3.29 -11.16 -5.01
N PRO A 363 3.85 -12.38 -5.08
CA PRO A 363 4.93 -12.70 -5.99
C PRO A 363 4.64 -12.27 -7.43
N PHE A 364 5.67 -11.80 -8.13
CA PHE A 364 5.63 -11.43 -9.55
C PHE A 364 4.76 -10.22 -9.90
N THR A 365 4.35 -9.43 -8.90
CA THR A 365 3.59 -8.19 -9.08
C THR A 365 4.37 -7.02 -8.52
N LYS A 366 4.39 -5.89 -9.25
CA LYS A 366 5.00 -4.66 -8.72
C LYS A 366 4.00 -3.92 -7.82
N GLU A 367 4.41 -3.58 -6.60
CA GLU A 367 3.64 -2.75 -5.63
C GLU A 367 2.30 -3.33 -5.17
N SER A 368 1.99 -4.60 -5.46
CA SER A 368 0.75 -5.24 -5.00
C SER A 368 1.02 -6.11 -3.77
N THR A 369 0.31 -5.81 -2.68
CA THR A 369 0.37 -6.56 -1.43
C THR A 369 -1.01 -7.15 -1.14
N THR A 370 -1.07 -8.16 -0.30
CA THR A 370 -2.32 -8.88 -0.03
C THR A 370 -3.42 -7.96 0.49
N GLY A 371 -3.09 -6.97 1.31
CA GLY A 371 -4.02 -5.95 1.82
C GLY A 371 -4.40 -4.89 0.78
N SER A 372 -3.49 -4.52 -0.13
CA SER A 372 -3.80 -3.57 -1.22
C SER A 372 -4.74 -4.19 -2.27
N VAL A 373 -4.62 -5.50 -2.49
CA VAL A 373 -5.52 -6.26 -3.36
C VAL A 373 -6.85 -6.55 -2.67
N PHE A 374 -6.84 -7.08 -1.45
CA PHE A 374 -8.03 -7.57 -0.77
C PHE A 374 -8.02 -7.22 0.71
N ASN A 375 -9.04 -6.46 1.13
CA ASN A 375 -9.25 -6.12 2.53
C ASN A 375 -10.49 -6.83 3.07
N PRO A 376 -10.36 -7.74 4.06
CA PRO A 376 -11.47 -8.55 4.56
C PRO A 376 -12.59 -7.71 5.18
N GLY A 377 -12.26 -6.64 5.92
CA GLY A 377 -13.26 -5.75 6.51
C GLY A 377 -14.07 -4.99 5.47
N SER A 378 -13.42 -4.45 4.44
CA SER A 378 -14.12 -3.77 3.34
C SER A 378 -15.08 -4.71 2.58
N SER A 379 -14.71 -6.00 2.49
CA SER A 379 -15.51 -7.04 1.84
C SER A 379 -16.68 -7.50 2.72
N LEU A 380 -16.52 -7.47 4.05
CA LEU A 380 -17.57 -7.74 5.02
C LEU A 380 -18.67 -6.67 5.04
N ARG A 381 -18.43 -5.49 4.44
CA ARG A 381 -19.46 -4.43 4.32
C ARG A 381 -20.76 -4.91 3.68
N ARG A 382 -20.71 -5.91 2.78
CA ARG A 382 -21.94 -6.49 2.21
C ARG A 382 -22.80 -7.17 3.28
N PHE A 383 -22.19 -7.87 4.23
CA PHE A 383 -22.90 -8.47 5.37
C PHE A 383 -23.57 -7.38 6.21
N VAL A 384 -22.81 -6.35 6.60
CA VAL A 384 -23.35 -5.22 7.39
C VAL A 384 -24.48 -4.50 6.65
N ASN A 385 -24.34 -4.28 5.34
CA ASN A 385 -25.38 -3.66 4.53
C ASN A 385 -26.67 -4.49 4.44
N ARG A 386 -26.61 -5.84 4.55
CA ARG A 386 -27.81 -6.68 4.60
C ARG A 386 -28.53 -6.60 5.94
N LEU A 387 -27.83 -6.14 6.98
CA LEU A 387 -28.44 -5.88 8.28
C LEU A 387 -29.23 -4.56 8.29
N ARG A 388 -29.15 -3.74 7.23
CA ARG A 388 -29.88 -2.46 7.12
C ARG A 388 -30.81 -2.42 5.91
N ASP A 389 -31.95 -1.77 6.07
CA ASP A 389 -32.89 -1.44 5.00
C ASP A 389 -32.42 -0.19 4.20
N GLU A 390 -33.22 0.25 3.22
CA GLU A 390 -32.91 1.42 2.40
C GLU A 390 -32.94 2.74 3.20
N GLN A 391 -33.60 2.75 4.36
CA GLN A 391 -33.72 3.90 5.27
C GLN A 391 -32.61 3.92 6.34
N GLY A 392 -31.82 2.86 6.43
CA GLY A 392 -30.74 2.68 7.41
C GLY A 392 -31.19 2.03 8.73
N ASN A 393 -32.42 1.54 8.85
CA ASN A 393 -32.88 0.79 10.03
C ASN A 393 -32.47 -0.68 9.95
N PRO A 394 -32.38 -1.41 11.07
CA PRO A 394 -32.16 -2.86 11.06
C PRO A 394 -33.21 -3.61 10.21
N THR A 395 -32.80 -4.65 9.50
CA THR A 395 -33.70 -5.54 8.72
C THR A 395 -34.38 -6.64 9.55
N PHE A 396 -34.12 -6.66 10.85
CA PHE A 396 -34.61 -7.64 11.81
C PHE A 396 -34.93 -6.93 13.12
N ASP A 397 -35.98 -7.36 13.80
CA ASP A 397 -36.46 -6.75 15.04
C ASP A 397 -36.06 -7.58 16.28
N ASN A 398 -35.76 -8.86 16.11
CA ASN A 398 -35.44 -9.77 17.20
C ASN A 398 -34.35 -10.79 16.81
N ALA A 399 -33.93 -11.61 17.78
CA ALA A 399 -32.89 -12.62 17.60
C ALA A 399 -33.27 -13.75 16.63
N ALA A 400 -34.57 -14.08 16.50
CA ALA A 400 -35.06 -15.13 15.61
C ALA A 400 -35.03 -14.69 14.13
N ASP A 401 -35.27 -13.40 13.89
CA ASP A 401 -35.21 -12.78 12.57
C ASP A 401 -33.79 -12.39 12.14
N PHE A 402 -32.80 -12.52 13.04
CA PHE A 402 -31.41 -12.26 12.68
C PHE A 402 -31.01 -13.13 11.48
N PRO A 403 -30.35 -12.60 10.42
CA PRO A 403 -30.14 -13.35 9.17
C PRO A 403 -29.38 -14.68 9.27
N TYR A 404 -28.73 -14.94 10.41
CA TYR A 404 -27.98 -16.17 10.71
C TYR A 404 -28.63 -17.02 11.81
N ALA A 405 -29.90 -16.77 12.14
CA ALA A 405 -30.60 -17.49 13.19
C ALA A 405 -30.67 -19.00 12.94
N ALA A 406 -30.95 -19.40 11.69
CA ALA A 406 -30.99 -20.79 11.26
C ALA A 406 -29.64 -21.53 11.43
N SER A 407 -28.53 -20.81 11.42
CA SER A 407 -27.17 -21.37 11.56
C SER A 407 -26.70 -21.58 13.00
N GLY A 408 -27.51 -21.18 14.00
CA GLY A 408 -27.28 -21.50 15.40
C GLY A 408 -27.34 -20.29 16.33
N VAL A 409 -28.55 -19.80 16.57
CA VAL A 409 -28.86 -18.97 17.74
C VAL A 409 -29.01 -19.85 18.97
N ASP A 410 -28.33 -19.47 20.03
CA ASP A 410 -28.37 -20.18 21.32
C ASP A 410 -28.34 -19.16 22.47
N TYR A 411 -29.20 -19.38 23.47
CA TYR A 411 -29.23 -18.61 24.70
C TYR A 411 -28.91 -19.53 25.88
N ASP A 412 -27.92 -19.13 26.68
CA ASP A 412 -27.50 -19.85 27.87
C ASP A 412 -28.01 -19.11 29.13
N PRO A 413 -29.03 -19.62 29.83
CA PRO A 413 -29.61 -18.97 31.01
C PRO A 413 -28.68 -19.00 32.24
N VAL A 414 -27.63 -19.81 32.24
CA VAL A 414 -26.65 -19.82 33.35
C VAL A 414 -25.67 -18.66 33.21
N THR A 415 -25.29 -18.32 31.98
CA THR A 415 -24.34 -17.23 31.70
C THR A 415 -25.01 -15.96 31.21
N ASN A 416 -26.33 -15.96 30.97
CA ASN A 416 -27.11 -14.88 30.37
C ASN A 416 -26.52 -14.41 29.03
N LYS A 417 -25.95 -15.35 28.26
CA LYS A 417 -25.28 -15.05 26.99
C LYS A 417 -26.09 -15.52 25.79
N LEU A 418 -26.34 -14.59 24.88
CA LEU A 418 -26.92 -14.85 23.57
C LEU A 418 -25.81 -15.00 22.53
N ARG A 419 -25.82 -16.08 21.75
CA ARG A 419 -24.76 -16.37 20.77
C ARG A 419 -25.32 -16.53 19.35
N PHE A 420 -24.63 -15.92 18.38
CA PHE A 420 -24.89 -16.05 16.95
C PHE A 420 -23.64 -16.56 16.25
N ARG A 421 -23.75 -17.68 15.54
CA ARG A 421 -22.66 -18.14 14.66
C ARG A 421 -22.80 -17.52 13.27
N VAL A 422 -21.77 -16.80 12.84
CA VAL A 422 -21.72 -16.15 11.52
C VAL A 422 -20.60 -16.78 10.69
N VAL A 423 -20.92 -17.15 9.46
CA VAL A 423 -19.95 -17.55 8.43
C VAL A 423 -20.32 -16.82 7.16
N GLU A 424 -19.46 -15.90 6.72
CA GLU A 424 -19.69 -15.07 5.54
C GLU A 424 -18.59 -15.30 4.50
N SER A 425 -19.00 -15.64 3.28
CA SER A 425 -18.13 -15.57 2.12
C SER A 425 -17.97 -14.12 1.69
N LEU A 426 -16.73 -13.66 1.65
CA LEU A 426 -16.37 -12.32 1.23
C LEU A 426 -16.45 -12.19 -0.29
N ALA A 427 -16.80 -11.00 -0.78
CA ALA A 427 -16.94 -10.76 -2.21
C ALA A 427 -15.58 -10.87 -2.92
N SER A 428 -15.49 -11.75 -3.92
CA SER A 428 -14.29 -11.89 -4.74
C SER A 428 -13.93 -10.56 -5.41
N LYS A 429 -12.65 -10.20 -5.41
CA LYS A 429 -12.13 -9.00 -6.06
C LYS A 429 -11.13 -9.39 -7.13
N GLN A 430 -11.29 -8.82 -8.31
CA GLN A 430 -10.30 -8.95 -9.38
C GLN A 430 -9.57 -7.62 -9.57
N THR A 431 -8.25 -7.69 -9.67
CA THR A 431 -7.40 -6.55 -9.99
C THR A 431 -6.34 -6.95 -11.01
N GLN A 432 -5.74 -5.96 -11.65
CA GLN A 432 -4.64 -6.17 -12.58
C GLN A 432 -3.37 -5.58 -12.00
N SER A 433 -2.30 -6.37 -11.96
CA SER A 433 -0.97 -5.82 -11.75
C SER A 433 -0.53 -5.07 -13.00
N ARG A 434 0.06 -3.89 -12.81
CA ARG A 434 0.50 -3.02 -13.92
C ARG A 434 1.79 -3.50 -14.59
N SER A 435 2.55 -4.38 -13.94
CA SER A 435 3.79 -4.94 -14.46
C SER A 435 4.13 -6.25 -13.74
N SER A 436 4.53 -7.24 -14.53
CA SER A 436 5.21 -8.43 -14.06
C SER A 436 6.71 -8.17 -14.07
N ARG A 437 7.28 -7.90 -12.89
CA ARG A 437 8.72 -7.81 -12.68
C ARG A 437 9.11 -8.81 -11.61
N ILE A 438 10.19 -9.54 -11.85
CA ILE A 438 10.77 -10.47 -10.88
C ILE A 438 12.15 -9.94 -10.52
N GLU A 439 12.25 -9.45 -9.30
CA GLU A 439 13.51 -9.09 -8.66
C GLU A 439 13.86 -10.29 -7.76
N VAL A 440 14.46 -11.32 -8.35
CA VAL A 440 15.25 -12.29 -7.57
C VAL A 440 16.57 -11.58 -7.33
N ASP A 441 17.01 -11.48 -6.07
CA ASP A 441 18.30 -10.86 -5.69
C ASP A 441 19.36 -11.16 -6.77
N ASP A 442 19.65 -10.12 -7.56
CA ASP A 442 20.57 -9.96 -8.69
C ASP A 442 20.61 -10.92 -9.90
N VAL A 443 19.89 -12.05 -9.94
CA VAL A 443 20.17 -13.07 -10.99
C VAL A 443 19.31 -13.00 -12.26
N LEU A 444 17.98 -12.79 -12.14
CA LEU A 444 17.07 -13.05 -13.28
C LEU A 444 16.45 -11.81 -13.97
N GLY A 445 16.32 -10.67 -13.29
CA GLY A 445 15.89 -9.40 -13.88
C GLY A 445 14.69 -9.44 -14.85
N LEU A 446 13.74 -10.37 -14.67
CA LEU A 446 12.65 -10.60 -15.63
C LEU A 446 11.74 -9.37 -15.67
N SER A 447 11.59 -8.77 -16.85
CA SER A 447 10.80 -7.55 -17.03
C SER A 447 9.87 -7.66 -18.24
N SER A 448 8.58 -7.38 -18.00
CA SER A 448 7.59 -7.24 -19.06
C SER A 448 6.57 -6.14 -18.74
N GLN A 449 6.01 -5.54 -19.80
CA GLN A 449 4.88 -4.61 -19.72
C GLN A 449 3.52 -5.33 -19.64
N SER A 450 3.53 -6.64 -19.43
CA SER A 450 2.33 -7.47 -19.41
C SER A 450 1.62 -7.39 -18.06
N GLN A 451 0.29 -7.44 -18.09
CA GLN A 451 -0.57 -7.38 -16.90
C GLN A 451 -0.89 -8.79 -16.40
N ALA A 452 -0.83 -8.99 -15.09
CA ALA A 452 -1.31 -10.20 -14.42
C ALA A 452 -2.67 -9.93 -13.78
N ALA A 453 -3.63 -10.84 -13.96
CA ALA A 453 -4.90 -10.80 -13.25
C ALA A 453 -4.73 -11.47 -11.88
N ILE A 454 -5.14 -10.78 -10.83
CA ILE A 454 -5.16 -11.27 -9.45
C ILE A 454 -6.63 -11.38 -9.06
N THR A 455 -7.08 -12.59 -8.76
CA THR A 455 -8.39 -12.84 -8.14
C THR A 455 -8.17 -13.13 -6.67
N ALA A 456 -8.87 -12.42 -5.80
CA ALA A 456 -8.80 -12.64 -4.37
C ALA A 456 -10.19 -12.90 -3.81
N ASP A 457 -10.32 -13.89 -2.94
CA ASP A 457 -11.53 -14.21 -2.21
C ASP A 457 -11.22 -14.62 -0.77
N GLY A 458 -12.26 -14.85 0.02
CA GLY A 458 -12.06 -15.24 1.40
C GLY A 458 -13.35 -15.50 2.16
N ASN A 459 -13.19 -16.00 3.37
CA ASN A 459 -14.26 -16.38 4.28
C ASN A 459 -13.96 -15.80 5.66
N VAL A 460 -14.97 -15.25 6.32
CA VAL A 460 -14.86 -14.81 7.72
C VAL A 460 -15.87 -15.58 8.55
N GLY A 461 -15.38 -16.29 9.57
CA GLY A 461 -16.20 -17.06 10.50
C GLY A 461 -15.98 -16.59 11.93
N PHE A 462 -17.04 -16.33 12.67
CA PHE A 462 -16.98 -15.89 14.07
C PHE A 462 -18.27 -16.21 14.82
N VAL A 463 -18.21 -16.10 16.15
CA VAL A 463 -19.39 -16.17 17.02
C VAL A 463 -19.55 -14.83 17.71
N VAL A 464 -20.69 -14.19 17.49
CA VAL A 464 -21.08 -13.00 18.26
C VAL A 464 -21.66 -13.51 19.59
N SER A 465 -21.10 -13.08 20.71
CA SER A 465 -21.61 -13.39 22.05
C SER A 465 -22.03 -12.09 22.73
N ILE A 466 -23.26 -12.02 23.22
CA ILE A 466 -23.83 -10.84 23.87
C ILE A 466 -24.16 -11.21 25.33
N ASP A 467 -23.58 -10.50 26.29
CA ASP A 467 -23.92 -10.64 27.71
C ASP A 467 -25.13 -9.74 28.05
N LEU A 468 -26.28 -10.36 28.31
CA LEU A 468 -27.54 -9.67 28.60
C LEU A 468 -27.67 -9.24 30.06
N SER A 469 -26.76 -9.63 30.96
CA SER A 469 -26.87 -9.36 32.40
C SER A 469 -26.36 -7.97 32.82
N GLN A 470 -25.61 -7.30 31.96
CA GLN A 470 -24.87 -6.09 32.31
C GLN A 470 -25.67 -4.81 32.04
N GLU A 471 -26.53 -4.41 32.99
CA GLU A 471 -27.21 -3.12 32.94
C GLU A 471 -26.23 -1.93 33.06
N GLY A 472 -26.44 -0.88 32.27
CA GLY A 472 -25.72 0.39 32.37
C GLY A 472 -24.27 0.43 31.84
N ILE A 473 -23.73 -0.71 31.38
CA ILE A 473 -22.42 -0.79 30.71
C ILE A 473 -22.60 -0.49 29.20
N GLY A 474 -21.63 0.12 28.53
CA GLY A 474 -21.75 0.44 27.10
C GLY A 474 -21.94 -0.82 26.24
N PHE A 475 -22.76 -0.76 25.18
CA PHE A 475 -23.10 -1.95 24.39
C PHE A 475 -21.88 -2.64 23.76
N LEU A 476 -20.80 -1.90 23.45
CA LEU A 476 -19.54 -2.45 22.92
C LEU A 476 -18.80 -3.36 23.92
N ASP A 477 -19.01 -3.17 25.22
CA ASP A 477 -18.46 -4.06 26.26
C ASP A 477 -19.31 -5.32 26.44
N ARG A 478 -20.60 -5.28 26.05
CA ARG A 478 -21.53 -6.42 26.14
C ARG A 478 -21.37 -7.39 24.98
N ILE A 479 -20.96 -6.89 23.81
CA ILE A 479 -20.78 -7.71 22.60
C ILE A 479 -19.31 -8.16 22.52
N ALA A 480 -19.11 -9.46 22.39
CA ALA A 480 -17.82 -10.09 22.16
C ALA A 480 -17.78 -10.91 20.88
N ILE A 481 -16.58 -10.99 20.30
CA ILE A 481 -16.30 -11.80 19.11
C ILE A 481 -15.44 -12.99 19.56
N GLU A 482 -16.01 -14.18 19.43
CA GLU A 482 -15.38 -15.44 19.80
C GLU A 482 -15.04 -16.26 18.55
N ASN A 483 -13.96 -17.06 18.62
CA ASN A 483 -13.54 -17.98 17.57
C ASN A 483 -13.43 -17.34 16.17
N LEU A 484 -12.97 -16.08 16.09
CA LEU A 484 -12.79 -15.41 14.82
C LEU A 484 -11.71 -16.11 14.00
N ARG A 485 -12.07 -16.45 12.77
CA ARG A 485 -11.20 -17.00 11.74
C ARG A 485 -11.39 -16.23 10.46
N VAL A 486 -10.28 -15.77 9.88
CA VAL A 486 -10.25 -15.08 8.59
C VAL A 486 -9.40 -15.91 7.65
N GLN A 487 -10.01 -16.37 6.57
CA GLN A 487 -9.33 -17.13 5.52
C GLN A 487 -9.38 -16.31 4.24
N THR A 488 -8.23 -16.12 3.59
CA THR A 488 -8.15 -15.40 2.32
C THR A 488 -7.33 -16.20 1.33
N ALA A 489 -7.77 -16.23 0.08
CA ALA A 489 -7.07 -16.86 -1.03
C ALA A 489 -6.85 -15.83 -2.15
N TYR A 490 -5.74 -15.96 -2.85
CA TYR A 490 -5.31 -15.10 -3.93
C TYR A 490 -4.75 -15.96 -5.06
N ASP A 491 -5.46 -15.96 -6.18
CA ASP A 491 -5.05 -16.63 -7.40
C ASP A 491 -4.49 -15.59 -8.37
N THR A 492 -3.28 -15.83 -8.85
CA THR A 492 -2.58 -14.99 -9.81
C THR A 492 -2.46 -15.74 -11.12
N THR A 493 -2.97 -15.15 -12.20
CA THR A 493 -2.81 -15.69 -13.55
C THR A 493 -2.38 -14.61 -14.50
N GLY A 494 -1.36 -14.89 -15.31
CA GLY A 494 -0.82 -13.93 -16.25
C GLY A 494 -0.29 -14.61 -17.48
N PHE A 495 -0.48 -13.95 -18.62
CA PHE A 495 0.16 -14.33 -19.86
C PHE A 495 1.14 -13.24 -20.24
N VAL A 496 2.40 -13.64 -20.41
CA VAL A 496 3.48 -12.72 -20.78
C VAL A 496 3.90 -13.04 -22.22
N PRO A 497 3.35 -12.32 -23.24
CA PRO A 497 3.63 -12.59 -24.65
C PRO A 497 5.12 -12.51 -24.98
N SER A 498 5.84 -11.54 -24.41
CA SER A 498 7.28 -11.42 -24.56
C SER A 498 7.91 -10.53 -23.48
N GLY A 499 9.20 -10.72 -23.25
CA GLY A 499 10.01 -9.85 -22.40
C GLY A 499 11.50 -10.18 -22.52
N ASN A 500 12.30 -9.46 -21.75
CA ASN A 500 13.75 -9.62 -21.70
C ASN A 500 14.21 -9.85 -20.25
N ALA A 501 15.27 -10.62 -20.11
CA ALA A 501 15.86 -10.98 -18.82
C ALA A 501 17.36 -11.24 -18.95
N ALA A 502 18.01 -11.39 -17.81
CA ALA A 502 19.40 -11.80 -17.72
C ALA A 502 19.52 -13.07 -16.87
N PHE A 503 20.55 -13.87 -17.07
CA PHE A 503 20.93 -14.96 -16.18
C PHE A 503 22.46 -14.94 -16.09
N GLY A 504 22.99 -14.55 -14.93
CA GLY A 504 24.40 -14.18 -14.79
C GLY A 504 24.79 -13.09 -15.81
N GLY A 505 25.86 -13.32 -16.58
CA GLY A 505 26.30 -12.41 -17.64
C GLY A 505 25.47 -12.43 -18.95
N LEU A 506 24.53 -13.38 -19.11
CA LEU A 506 23.84 -13.59 -20.38
C LEU A 506 22.49 -12.89 -20.45
N GLY A 507 22.20 -12.32 -21.62
CA GLY A 507 20.91 -11.77 -21.97
C GLY A 507 20.01 -12.71 -22.77
N PHE A 508 18.74 -12.83 -22.43
CA PHE A 508 17.79 -13.59 -23.24
C PHE A 508 16.46 -12.86 -23.41
N SER A 509 15.79 -13.14 -24.53
CA SER A 509 14.39 -12.77 -24.73
C SER A 509 13.52 -14.01 -24.60
N TYR A 510 12.40 -13.85 -23.91
CA TYR A 510 11.46 -14.92 -23.65
C TYR A 510 10.10 -14.56 -24.23
N ALA A 511 9.27 -15.58 -24.49
CA ALA A 511 7.94 -15.40 -25.05
C ALA A 511 6.97 -16.48 -24.59
N ASN A 512 5.67 -16.17 -24.63
CA ASN A 512 4.59 -17.08 -24.25
C ASN A 512 4.74 -17.62 -22.82
N SER A 513 5.15 -16.77 -21.88
CA SER A 513 5.34 -17.19 -20.49
C SER A 513 4.01 -17.32 -19.78
N VAL A 514 3.91 -18.34 -18.92
CA VAL A 514 2.71 -18.62 -18.13
C VAL A 514 3.02 -18.35 -16.67
N LEU A 515 2.26 -17.41 -16.11
CA LEU A 515 2.26 -17.08 -14.69
C LEU A 515 1.02 -17.73 -14.06
N SER A 516 1.24 -18.52 -13.02
CA SER A 516 0.19 -19.11 -12.20
C SER A 516 0.64 -19.13 -10.74
N GLY A 517 -0.19 -18.73 -9.80
CA GLY A 517 0.14 -18.87 -8.39
C GLY A 517 -1.07 -18.78 -7.50
N ASP A 518 -1.06 -19.61 -6.46
CA ASP A 518 -2.13 -19.72 -5.49
C ASP A 518 -1.55 -19.40 -4.11
N ILE A 519 -2.08 -18.38 -3.46
CA ILE A 519 -1.64 -17.91 -2.15
C ILE A 519 -2.83 -17.96 -1.22
N SER A 520 -2.64 -18.52 -0.03
CA SER A 520 -3.66 -18.61 0.99
C SER A 520 -3.14 -18.15 2.33
N ALA A 521 -4.02 -17.57 3.12
CA ALA A 521 -3.74 -17.08 4.45
C ALA A 521 -4.85 -17.53 5.40
N ASP A 522 -4.45 -18.03 6.56
CA ASP A 522 -5.38 -18.44 7.63
C ASP A 522 -4.98 -17.75 8.93
N ALA A 523 -5.82 -16.82 9.37
CA ALA A 523 -5.67 -16.10 10.63
C ALA A 523 -6.72 -16.58 11.63
N VAL A 524 -6.28 -17.03 12.81
CA VAL A 524 -7.14 -17.50 13.89
C VAL A 524 -6.91 -16.65 15.13
N PHE A 525 -7.96 -15.98 15.59
CA PHE A 525 -7.91 -15.10 16.75
C PHE A 525 -8.42 -15.83 17.99
N ARG A 526 -7.67 -15.72 19.08
CA ARG A 526 -8.01 -16.31 20.38
C ARG A 526 -7.60 -15.35 21.48
N SER A 527 -8.43 -15.22 22.51
CA SER A 527 -8.11 -14.36 23.65
C SER A 527 -6.84 -14.83 24.37
N SER A 528 -5.85 -13.95 24.46
CA SER A 528 -4.68 -14.11 25.34
C SER A 528 -4.98 -13.78 26.81
N LEU A 529 -6.13 -13.14 27.09
CA LEU A 529 -6.53 -12.61 28.40
C LEU A 529 -7.09 -13.70 29.32
N SER A 530 -6.36 -14.80 29.51
CA SER A 530 -6.72 -15.88 30.45
C SER A 530 -8.13 -16.48 30.23
N GLY A 531 -8.61 -16.49 28.99
CA GLY A 531 -9.93 -17.02 28.63
C GLY A 531 -11.09 -16.03 28.74
N LEU A 532 -10.84 -14.74 29.01
CA LEU A 532 -11.87 -13.70 28.91
C LEU A 532 -12.24 -13.47 27.43
N PRO A 533 -13.54 -13.32 27.08
CA PRO A 533 -13.94 -13.06 25.70
C PRO A 533 -13.44 -11.69 25.20
N ILE A 534 -13.13 -11.59 23.91
CA ILE A 534 -12.66 -10.34 23.30
C ILE A 534 -13.88 -9.47 22.97
N THR A 535 -14.13 -8.42 23.77
CA THR A 535 -15.25 -7.49 23.52
C THR A 535 -14.97 -6.56 22.34
N LEU A 536 -16.01 -6.00 21.73
CA LEU A 536 -15.85 -4.99 20.67
C LEU A 536 -15.10 -3.76 21.18
N GLN A 537 -15.30 -3.38 22.44
CA GLN A 537 -14.54 -2.32 23.08
C GLN A 537 -13.04 -2.63 23.11
N VAL A 538 -12.65 -3.86 23.45
CA VAL A 538 -11.24 -4.29 23.42
C VAL A 538 -10.68 -4.27 22.00
N LEU A 539 -11.44 -4.73 20.99
CA LEU A 539 -11.01 -4.65 19.59
C LEU A 539 -10.79 -3.20 19.15
N ARG A 540 -11.69 -2.29 19.54
CA ARG A 540 -11.58 -0.86 19.23
C ARG A 540 -10.34 -0.24 19.86
N ASP A 541 -10.06 -0.56 21.12
CA ASP A 541 -9.00 0.10 21.89
C ASP A 541 -7.59 -0.48 21.60
N ARG A 542 -7.48 -1.69 21.02
CA ARG A 542 -6.21 -2.42 20.82
C ARG A 542 -5.84 -2.65 19.35
N ILE A 543 -6.17 -1.71 18.47
CA ILE A 543 -5.87 -1.84 17.05
C ILE A 543 -4.36 -1.89 16.76
N ASP A 544 -3.55 -1.24 17.59
CA ASP A 544 -2.09 -1.14 17.42
C ASP A 544 -1.32 -2.27 18.12
N THR A 545 -1.99 -3.13 18.90
CA THR A 545 -1.35 -4.26 19.62
C THR A 545 -2.07 -5.58 19.34
N ILE A 546 -2.41 -5.82 18.07
CA ILE A 546 -3.08 -7.06 17.61
C ILE A 546 -2.34 -8.34 18.06
N GLU A 547 -1.01 -8.30 18.19
CA GLU A 547 -0.23 -9.41 18.74
C GLU A 547 -0.68 -9.84 20.14
N ASP A 548 -1.13 -8.89 20.97
CA ASP A 548 -1.69 -9.18 22.30
C ASP A 548 -3.04 -9.88 22.22
N LEU A 549 -3.74 -9.86 21.09
CA LEU A 549 -5.06 -10.48 20.90
C LEU A 549 -4.96 -11.83 20.16
N LEU A 550 -3.74 -12.30 19.89
CA LEU A 550 -3.45 -13.53 19.16
C LEU A 550 -2.77 -14.56 20.07
N VAL A 551 -3.06 -15.84 19.85
CA VAL A 551 -2.38 -16.96 20.53
C VAL A 551 -1.86 -17.92 19.47
N GLY A 552 -0.53 -17.98 19.29
CA GLY A 552 0.14 -18.82 18.28
C GLY A 552 0.87 -17.99 17.21
N GLU A 553 1.32 -18.64 16.13
CA GLU A 553 1.87 -17.93 14.96
C GLU A 553 0.76 -17.04 14.35
N VAL A 554 1.00 -15.73 14.38
CA VAL A 554 0.09 -14.59 14.12
C VAL A 554 -0.78 -14.72 12.86
N MET A 555 -0.31 -15.43 11.85
CA MET A 555 -1.00 -15.71 10.59
C MET A 555 -0.15 -16.69 9.78
N ILE A 556 -0.75 -17.78 9.28
CA ILE A 556 -0.02 -18.74 8.45
C ILE A 556 -0.28 -18.42 6.98
N TRP A 557 0.79 -18.07 6.27
CA TRP A 557 0.78 -17.88 4.82
C TRP A 557 1.30 -19.14 4.15
N ASN A 558 0.50 -19.72 3.26
CA ASN A 558 0.89 -20.86 2.44
C ASN A 558 0.58 -20.53 0.99
N GLY A 559 1.53 -20.75 0.10
CA GLY A 559 1.27 -20.52 -1.31
C GLY A 559 2.40 -21.01 -2.18
N VAL A 560 2.02 -21.35 -3.42
CA VAL A 560 2.98 -21.67 -4.46
C VAL A 560 2.70 -20.78 -5.64
N SER A 561 3.67 -19.96 -6.01
CA SER A 561 3.63 -19.19 -7.25
C SER A 561 4.68 -19.73 -8.21
N ARG A 562 4.29 -19.89 -9.48
CA ARG A 562 5.10 -20.47 -10.55
C ARG A 562 5.08 -19.56 -11.76
N LEU A 563 6.26 -19.18 -12.24
CA LEU A 563 6.43 -18.62 -13.57
C LEU A 563 7.19 -19.63 -14.42
N VAL A 564 6.64 -19.98 -15.59
CA VAL A 564 7.36 -20.75 -16.61
C VAL A 564 7.61 -19.86 -17.81
N THR A 565 8.88 -19.69 -18.14
CA THR A 565 9.37 -18.74 -19.15
C THR A 565 10.12 -19.50 -20.24
N PRO A 566 9.50 -19.75 -21.41
CA PRO A 566 10.20 -20.32 -22.56
C PRO A 566 11.29 -19.36 -23.04
N VAL A 567 12.52 -19.85 -23.16
CA VAL A 567 13.61 -19.03 -23.67
C VAL A 567 13.57 -19.06 -25.19
N SER A 568 13.22 -17.92 -25.79
CA SER A 568 13.00 -17.83 -27.25
C SER A 568 14.31 -17.72 -28.02
N GLN A 569 15.26 -16.96 -27.48
CA GLN A 569 16.58 -16.72 -28.06
C GLN A 569 17.52 -16.10 -27.01
N ILE A 570 18.81 -16.37 -27.15
CA ILE A 570 19.86 -15.59 -26.51
C ILE A 570 20.06 -14.37 -27.38
N THR A 571 19.92 -13.21 -26.78
CA THR A 571 20.17 -11.95 -27.45
C THR A 571 21.64 -11.95 -27.95
N GLY A 572 21.95 -11.39 -29.12
CA GLY A 572 23.31 -11.42 -29.68
C GLY A 572 23.82 -12.78 -30.22
N GLY A 573 23.06 -13.88 -30.10
CA GLY A 573 23.32 -15.12 -30.86
C GLY A 573 24.55 -15.93 -30.45
N LEU A 574 25.03 -15.79 -29.21
CA LEU A 574 26.22 -16.49 -28.69
C LEU A 574 26.13 -18.02 -28.86
N PHE A 575 24.93 -18.61 -28.75
CA PHE A 575 24.66 -20.01 -29.07
C PHE A 575 23.17 -20.26 -29.37
N ALA A 576 22.86 -21.43 -29.94
CA ALA A 576 21.50 -21.87 -30.22
C ALA A 576 20.89 -22.56 -29.00
N ILE A 577 19.67 -22.18 -28.65
CA ILE A 577 18.92 -22.78 -27.54
C ILE A 577 18.07 -23.95 -28.07
N PRO A 578 18.01 -25.09 -27.36
CA PRO A 578 17.00 -26.09 -27.59
C PRO A 578 15.57 -25.50 -27.58
N PRO A 579 14.66 -25.94 -28.47
CA PRO A 579 13.31 -25.37 -28.57
C PRO A 579 12.41 -25.67 -27.35
N ASP A 580 12.83 -26.55 -26.45
CA ASP A 580 12.14 -26.93 -25.22
C ASP A 580 12.78 -26.35 -23.95
N THR A 581 13.72 -25.43 -24.09
CA THR A 581 14.35 -24.74 -22.97
C THR A 581 13.39 -23.76 -22.30
N PHE A 582 13.26 -23.88 -20.98
CA PHE A 582 12.50 -22.94 -20.16
C PHE A 582 13.18 -22.72 -18.80
N ILE A 583 12.88 -21.56 -18.23
CA ILE A 583 13.23 -21.20 -16.85
C ILE A 583 11.95 -21.25 -16.03
N GLU A 584 11.97 -22.02 -14.95
CA GLU A 584 10.89 -22.11 -13.99
C GLU A 584 11.32 -21.50 -12.67
N VAL A 585 10.61 -20.45 -12.26
CA VAL A 585 10.77 -19.80 -10.96
C VAL A 585 9.58 -20.20 -10.10
N GLN A 586 9.86 -20.87 -8.98
CA GLN A 586 8.86 -21.31 -8.02
C GLN A 586 9.09 -20.66 -6.66
N VAL A 587 8.05 -20.01 -6.12
CA VAL A 587 8.04 -19.47 -4.76
C VAL A 587 7.12 -20.34 -3.93
N THR A 588 7.68 -21.13 -3.01
CA THR A 588 6.94 -22.12 -2.17
C THR A 588 6.68 -21.63 -0.74
N ASP A 589 7.47 -20.66 -0.28
CA ASP A 589 7.19 -19.92 0.94
C ASP A 589 7.40 -18.44 0.61
N ILE A 590 6.29 -17.70 0.58
CA ILE A 590 6.27 -16.26 0.28
C ILE A 590 7.15 -15.48 1.27
N LYS A 591 7.40 -16.03 2.47
CA LYS A 591 8.28 -15.40 3.45
C LYS A 591 9.75 -15.79 3.32
N ASN A 592 10.10 -16.98 2.82
CA ASN A 592 11.49 -17.47 2.99
C ASN A 592 12.11 -18.33 1.88
N THR A 593 11.46 -18.66 0.76
CA THR A 593 12.19 -19.45 -0.26
C THR A 593 11.71 -19.30 -1.70
N ILE A 594 12.63 -18.81 -2.54
CA ILE A 594 12.56 -18.84 -4.00
C ILE A 594 13.42 -20.02 -4.47
N TYR A 595 12.87 -20.89 -5.30
CA TYR A 595 13.62 -21.91 -6.03
C TYR A 595 13.64 -21.56 -7.51
N GLU A 596 14.83 -21.55 -8.08
CA GLU A 596 15.01 -21.50 -9.52
C GLU A 596 15.33 -22.91 -10.02
N THR A 597 14.60 -23.35 -11.05
CA THR A 597 14.91 -24.58 -11.76
C THR A 597 14.98 -24.29 -13.25
N THR A 598 16.09 -24.66 -13.87
CA THR A 598 16.31 -24.49 -15.30
C THR A 598 16.49 -25.85 -15.95
N THR A 599 15.80 -26.08 -17.09
CA THR A 599 15.82 -27.38 -17.79
C THR A 599 16.50 -27.22 -19.16
N ASN A 600 17.35 -28.17 -19.53
CA ASN A 600 18.08 -28.22 -20.81
C ASN A 600 19.02 -27.02 -21.07
N VAL A 601 19.73 -26.53 -20.05
CA VAL A 601 20.59 -25.32 -20.14
C VAL A 601 21.92 -25.44 -19.41
N SER A 602 22.61 -26.58 -19.52
CA SER A 602 23.94 -26.76 -18.89
C SER A 602 24.93 -25.64 -19.20
N ASP A 603 24.82 -25.02 -20.38
CA ASP A 603 25.69 -23.91 -20.79
C ASP A 603 25.38 -22.58 -20.06
N PHE A 604 24.16 -22.35 -19.59
CA PHE A 604 23.81 -21.11 -18.86
C PHE A 604 24.53 -21.04 -17.51
N TRP A 605 24.67 -22.17 -16.83
CA TRP A 605 25.37 -22.28 -15.55
C TRP A 605 26.85 -21.88 -15.65
N ASN A 606 27.47 -21.96 -16.84
CA ASN A 606 28.85 -21.50 -17.03
C ASN A 606 28.99 -19.97 -16.95
N PHE A 607 27.89 -19.22 -17.00
CA PHE A 607 27.87 -17.75 -16.97
C PHE A 607 27.28 -17.18 -15.68
N GLU A 608 26.89 -18.02 -14.71
CA GLU A 608 26.31 -17.62 -13.42
C GLU A 608 27.26 -16.69 -12.63
N ASP A 609 28.55 -17.03 -12.59
CA ASP A 609 29.59 -16.28 -11.88
C ASP A 609 30.23 -15.14 -12.70
N LEU A 610 29.86 -14.96 -13.98
CA LEU A 610 30.52 -13.99 -14.86
C LEU A 610 29.84 -12.61 -14.81
N THR A 611 30.40 -11.68 -14.03
CA THR A 611 29.93 -10.28 -14.00
C THR A 611 30.63 -9.40 -15.05
N PHE A 612 29.95 -8.35 -15.50
CA PHE A 612 30.50 -7.36 -16.45
C PHE A 612 31.75 -6.69 -15.90
N GLU A 613 31.69 -6.31 -14.62
CA GLU A 613 32.80 -5.72 -13.89
C GLU A 613 34.03 -6.63 -13.89
N SER A 614 33.84 -7.95 -13.66
CA SER A 614 34.95 -8.92 -13.69
C SER A 614 35.58 -9.05 -15.09
N LEU A 615 34.76 -9.03 -16.14
CA LEU A 615 35.20 -9.13 -17.52
C LEU A 615 35.93 -7.85 -17.98
N VAL A 616 35.39 -6.67 -17.63
CA VAL A 616 36.00 -5.38 -17.93
C VAL A 616 37.28 -5.16 -17.14
N ASN A 617 37.31 -5.51 -15.86
CA ASN A 617 38.54 -5.47 -15.05
C ASN A 617 39.62 -6.36 -15.65
N SER A 618 39.27 -7.54 -16.14
CA SER A 618 40.23 -8.43 -16.82
C SER A 618 40.77 -7.83 -18.12
N ILE A 619 39.93 -7.14 -18.91
CA ILE A 619 40.37 -6.41 -20.11
C ILE A 619 41.32 -5.27 -19.72
N SER A 620 40.97 -4.50 -18.69
CA SER A 620 41.79 -3.41 -18.16
C SER A 620 43.15 -3.91 -17.67
N ASP A 621 43.16 -4.96 -16.87
CA ASP A 621 44.37 -5.59 -16.34
C ASP A 621 45.25 -6.17 -17.44
N ALA A 622 44.66 -6.73 -18.50
CA ALA A 622 45.41 -7.22 -19.65
C ALA A 622 46.08 -6.07 -20.42
N ILE A 623 45.37 -4.96 -20.65
CA ILE A 623 45.92 -3.77 -21.32
C ILE A 623 47.06 -3.16 -20.50
N LEU A 624 46.88 -2.99 -19.19
CA LEU A 624 47.93 -2.51 -18.28
C LEU A 624 49.12 -3.48 -18.22
N GLY A 625 48.86 -4.79 -18.19
CA GLY A 625 49.89 -5.83 -18.22
C GLY A 625 50.77 -5.82 -19.48
N THR A 626 50.30 -5.21 -20.58
CA THR A 626 51.10 -5.07 -21.82
C THR A 626 52.14 -3.95 -21.77
N GLN A 627 52.24 -3.16 -20.69
CA GLN A 627 53.28 -2.12 -20.53
C GLN A 627 54.70 -2.64 -20.81
N ASN A 628 55.02 -3.87 -20.39
CA ASN A 628 56.33 -4.46 -20.64
C ASN A 628 56.63 -4.74 -22.12
N TRP A 629 55.62 -4.77 -22.99
CA TRP A 629 55.77 -5.02 -24.43
C TRP A 629 56.26 -3.77 -25.22
N ASP A 630 56.31 -2.61 -24.56
CA ASP A 630 56.64 -1.30 -25.13
C ASP A 630 58.12 -1.17 -25.58
N ASN A 631 59.05 -1.69 -24.78
CA ASN A 631 60.48 -1.37 -24.84
C ASN A 631 61.26 -1.86 -26.08
N GLY A 632 60.63 -2.47 -27.08
CA GLY A 632 61.31 -3.17 -28.19
C GLY A 632 61.58 -2.35 -29.45
N GLY A 633 60.71 -1.41 -29.81
CA GLY A 633 60.85 -0.59 -31.02
C GLY A 633 61.81 0.59 -30.84
N ASP A 634 61.82 1.14 -29.62
CA ASP A 634 62.58 2.32 -29.25
C ASP A 634 64.07 2.03 -29.20
N GLU A 635 64.49 0.83 -28.77
CA GLU A 635 65.90 0.41 -28.79
C GLU A 635 66.54 0.44 -30.21
N ALA A 636 65.76 0.16 -31.27
CA ALA A 636 66.26 0.13 -32.64
C ALA A 636 66.41 1.53 -33.26
N LEU A 637 65.69 2.53 -32.74
CA LEU A 637 65.68 3.92 -33.22
C LEU A 637 66.33 4.90 -32.22
N ALA A 638 66.62 4.45 -31.00
CA ALA A 638 67.31 5.18 -29.95
C ALA A 638 68.63 5.83 -30.42
N PRO A 639 69.46 5.21 -31.28
CA PRO A 639 70.69 5.85 -31.79
C PRO A 639 70.45 7.15 -32.60
N LEU A 640 69.20 7.46 -32.95
CA LEU A 640 68.79 8.64 -33.72
C LEU A 640 67.91 9.60 -32.91
N ASP A 641 67.79 9.35 -31.60
CA ASP A 641 67.00 10.13 -30.65
C ASP A 641 65.53 10.30 -31.08
N VAL A 642 64.97 9.27 -31.72
CA VAL A 642 63.55 9.18 -32.09
C VAL A 642 62.86 8.28 -31.07
N SER A 643 62.08 8.87 -30.15
CA SER A 643 61.28 8.13 -29.15
C SER A 643 59.86 7.86 -29.65
N LEU A 644 59.40 6.61 -29.54
CA LEU A 644 57.99 6.21 -29.73
C LEU A 644 57.29 5.99 -28.38
N ASP A 645 58.03 5.78 -27.28
CA ASP A 645 57.56 5.47 -25.92
C ASP A 645 56.51 6.45 -25.37
N GLN A 646 56.70 7.75 -25.56
CA GLN A 646 55.79 8.78 -25.02
C GLN A 646 54.37 8.71 -25.62
N THR A 647 54.21 8.07 -26.79
CA THR A 647 52.96 8.07 -27.55
C THR A 647 52.01 6.94 -27.14
N TRP A 648 52.53 5.86 -26.56
CA TRP A 648 51.76 4.67 -26.21
C TRP A 648 51.41 4.61 -24.72
N GLN A 649 52.34 4.98 -23.82
CA GLN A 649 52.10 5.00 -22.37
C GLN A 649 50.97 5.95 -21.96
N LEU A 650 50.96 7.17 -22.51
CA LEU A 650 49.90 8.16 -22.28
C LEU A 650 48.51 7.72 -22.77
N GLU A 651 48.42 6.73 -23.66
CA GLU A 651 47.15 6.25 -24.23
C GLU A 651 46.69 4.93 -23.61
N GLN A 652 47.57 4.11 -23.03
CA GLN A 652 47.15 2.92 -22.25
C GLN A 652 46.36 3.34 -21.02
N ASP A 653 46.87 4.31 -20.26
CA ASP A 653 46.17 4.89 -19.12
C ASP A 653 44.86 5.54 -19.57
N ARG A 654 44.85 6.23 -20.71
CA ARG A 654 43.65 6.87 -21.27
C ARG A 654 42.61 5.86 -21.79
N ILE A 655 43.02 4.75 -22.39
CA ILE A 655 42.13 3.68 -22.83
C ILE A 655 41.50 3.01 -21.61
N VAL A 656 42.30 2.72 -20.57
CA VAL A 656 41.82 2.17 -19.31
C VAL A 656 40.84 3.13 -18.63
N GLU A 657 41.21 4.41 -18.49
CA GLU A 657 40.35 5.46 -17.95
C GLU A 657 39.07 5.65 -18.79
N THR A 658 39.14 5.52 -20.12
CA THR A 658 37.96 5.64 -20.98
C THR A 658 37.04 4.42 -20.85
N ILE A 659 37.60 3.21 -20.76
CA ILE A 659 36.84 1.97 -20.52
C ILE A 659 36.15 2.04 -19.16
N GLN A 660 36.87 2.48 -18.12
CA GLN A 660 36.34 2.64 -16.76
C GLN A 660 35.31 3.79 -16.66
N GLY A 661 35.58 4.96 -17.24
CA GLY A 661 34.63 6.08 -17.24
C GLY A 661 33.36 5.80 -18.04
N SER A 662 33.47 5.06 -19.14
CA SER A 662 32.30 4.64 -19.93
C SER A 662 31.48 3.55 -19.21
N LEU A 663 32.08 2.82 -18.26
CA LEU A 663 31.40 1.88 -17.36
C LEU A 663 30.61 2.63 -16.28
N GLU A 664 31.23 3.64 -15.65
CA GLU A 664 30.56 4.52 -14.68
C GLU A 664 29.35 5.27 -15.30
N ASP A 665 29.50 5.79 -16.52
CA ASP A 665 28.41 6.44 -17.26
C ASP A 665 27.26 5.46 -17.62
N ALA A 666 27.58 4.18 -17.83
CA ALA A 666 26.59 3.14 -18.10
C ALA A 666 25.80 2.74 -16.85
N GLU A 667 26.43 2.70 -15.66
CA GLU A 667 25.78 2.43 -14.39
C GLU A 667 24.84 3.57 -13.94
N LEU A 668 25.16 4.81 -14.31
CA LEU A 668 24.40 6.01 -13.92
C LEU A 668 23.16 6.29 -14.80
N SER A 669 22.81 5.43 -15.75
CA SER A 669 21.67 5.59 -16.67
C SER A 669 20.47 4.72 -16.26
N PRO A 670 19.51 5.21 -15.45
CA PRO A 670 18.46 4.38 -14.88
C PRO A 670 17.44 3.99 -15.96
N GLY A 671 17.27 2.69 -16.20
CA GLY A 671 16.19 2.14 -17.03
C GLY A 671 16.61 1.47 -18.34
N GLN A 672 17.91 1.34 -18.63
CA GLN A 672 18.38 0.48 -19.72
C GLN A 672 18.89 -0.85 -19.17
N ASN A 673 18.12 -1.92 -19.35
CA ASN A 673 18.60 -3.29 -19.10
C ASN A 673 19.69 -3.61 -20.12
N ARG A 674 20.97 -3.48 -19.73
CA ARG A 674 22.10 -3.85 -20.59
C ARG A 674 22.53 -5.28 -20.28
N GLN A 675 22.63 -6.09 -21.33
CA GLN A 675 22.97 -7.51 -21.22
C GLN A 675 24.49 -7.64 -21.34
N ILE A 676 25.11 -7.99 -20.21
CA ILE A 676 26.54 -7.90 -19.89
C ILE A 676 27.45 -8.39 -21.01
N ILE A 677 27.21 -9.54 -21.60
CA ILE A 677 28.12 -10.14 -22.59
C ILE A 677 27.88 -9.61 -24.01
N GLN A 678 26.64 -9.25 -24.34
CA GLN A 678 26.23 -8.96 -25.72
C GLN A 678 26.51 -7.52 -26.11
N ASP A 679 26.41 -6.60 -25.16
CA ASP A 679 26.70 -5.21 -25.40
C ASP A 679 28.20 -4.93 -25.36
N ILE A 680 29.06 -5.85 -24.91
CA ILE A 680 30.53 -5.64 -24.93
C ILE A 680 31.04 -5.40 -26.34
N ALA A 681 30.78 -6.32 -27.28
CA ALA A 681 31.31 -6.17 -28.63
C ALA A 681 30.85 -4.85 -29.27
N GLY A 682 29.56 -4.51 -29.14
CA GLY A 682 29.02 -3.25 -29.65
C GLY A 682 29.48 -2.00 -28.89
N PHE A 683 29.65 -2.08 -27.57
CA PHE A 683 30.16 -0.99 -26.73
C PHE A 683 31.61 -0.67 -27.10
N VAL A 684 32.47 -1.69 -27.19
CA VAL A 684 33.88 -1.45 -27.49
C VAL A 684 34.08 -1.13 -28.98
N GLU A 685 33.30 -1.70 -29.91
CA GLU A 685 33.28 -1.30 -31.33
C GLU A 685 32.86 0.18 -31.52
N ASN A 686 31.93 0.68 -30.70
CA ASN A 686 31.47 2.08 -30.77
C ASN A 686 32.34 3.06 -29.97
N LEU A 687 33.44 2.62 -29.38
CA LEU A 687 34.34 3.46 -28.58
C LEU A 687 35.16 4.38 -29.50
N GLN A 688 34.54 5.46 -29.98
CA GLN A 688 35.20 6.50 -30.79
C GLN A 688 36.02 7.44 -29.90
N LEU A 689 37.32 7.15 -29.78
CA LEU A 689 38.27 8.07 -29.17
C LEU A 689 38.48 9.28 -30.09
N SER A 690 37.80 10.38 -29.78
CA SER A 690 37.99 11.66 -30.47
C SER A 690 39.35 12.26 -30.09
N GLY A 691 40.37 12.00 -30.90
CA GLY A 691 41.68 12.63 -30.75
C GLY A 691 41.72 14.05 -31.32
N SER A 692 42.47 14.95 -30.67
CA SER A 692 42.76 16.27 -31.22
C SER A 692 43.79 16.17 -32.36
N ASN A 693 43.60 16.96 -33.42
CA ASN A 693 44.49 17.18 -34.56
C ASN A 693 45.12 15.93 -35.23
N GLY A 694 44.43 15.35 -36.22
CA GLY A 694 45.05 14.42 -37.18
C GLY A 694 45.30 12.99 -36.68
N THR A 695 44.62 12.58 -35.61
CA THR A 695 44.62 11.22 -35.06
C THR A 695 43.34 10.48 -35.41
N SER A 696 43.46 9.23 -35.89
CA SER A 696 42.32 8.31 -36.03
C SER A 696 42.57 7.04 -35.24
N PHE A 697 41.63 6.68 -34.39
CA PHE A 697 41.59 5.40 -33.68
C PHE A 697 40.51 4.51 -34.31
N SER A 698 40.80 3.23 -34.46
CA SER A 698 39.81 2.21 -34.74
C SER A 698 39.95 1.08 -33.73
N PHE A 699 38.88 0.81 -33.00
CA PHE A 699 38.76 -0.34 -32.14
C PHE A 699 37.85 -1.36 -32.84
N THR A 700 38.29 -2.61 -32.89
CA THR A 700 37.50 -3.73 -33.41
C THR A 700 37.59 -4.86 -32.40
N SER A 701 36.47 -5.49 -32.07
CA SER A 701 36.46 -6.67 -31.20
C SER A 701 35.48 -7.71 -31.68
N ASP A 702 35.85 -8.97 -31.45
CA ASP A 702 35.00 -10.13 -31.62
C ASP A 702 34.94 -10.92 -30.31
N LEU A 703 33.78 -11.51 -30.03
CA LEU A 703 33.56 -12.36 -28.86
C LEU A 703 33.00 -13.71 -29.33
N LEU A 704 33.59 -14.81 -28.87
CA LEU A 704 33.26 -16.17 -29.27
C LEU A 704 33.21 -17.12 -28.06
N TYR A 705 32.21 -18.00 -28.01
CA TYR A 705 32.17 -19.11 -27.04
C TYR A 705 32.35 -20.45 -27.75
N SER A 706 33.27 -21.28 -27.25
CA SER A 706 33.47 -22.64 -27.74
C SER A 706 32.80 -23.65 -26.80
N ALA A 707 31.65 -24.18 -27.21
CA ALA A 707 30.92 -25.19 -26.45
C ALA A 707 31.72 -26.49 -26.21
N SER A 708 32.70 -26.79 -27.07
CA SER A 708 33.56 -27.99 -26.91
C SER A 708 34.64 -27.86 -25.84
N SER A 709 35.10 -26.64 -25.58
CA SER A 709 36.15 -26.35 -24.58
C SER A 709 35.63 -25.61 -23.36
N GLY A 710 34.39 -25.11 -23.40
CA GLY A 710 33.79 -24.27 -22.35
C GLY A 710 34.44 -22.89 -22.26
N LEU A 711 35.20 -22.47 -23.27
CA LEU A 711 36.08 -21.31 -23.21
C LEU A 711 35.43 -20.10 -23.91
N LEU A 712 35.44 -18.94 -23.23
CA LEU A 712 35.03 -17.66 -23.79
C LEU A 712 36.27 -16.91 -24.30
N GLU A 713 36.31 -16.62 -25.60
CA GLU A 713 37.38 -15.93 -26.31
C GLU A 713 36.93 -14.53 -26.68
N PHE A 714 37.68 -13.52 -26.25
CA PHE A 714 37.51 -12.13 -26.66
C PHE A 714 38.75 -11.70 -27.43
N SER A 715 38.61 -11.40 -28.71
CA SER A 715 39.70 -10.81 -29.50
C SER A 715 39.43 -9.34 -29.74
N SER A 716 40.43 -8.49 -29.54
CA SER A 716 40.37 -7.07 -29.86
C SER A 716 41.59 -6.63 -30.65
N SER A 717 41.36 -5.71 -31.57
CA SER A 717 42.36 -5.05 -32.38
C SER A 717 42.15 -3.55 -32.28
N ILE A 718 43.14 -2.88 -31.69
CA ILE A 718 43.20 -1.43 -31.52
C ILE A 718 44.22 -0.92 -32.52
N GLN A 719 43.81 -0.09 -33.46
CA GLN A 719 44.73 0.54 -34.41
C GLN A 719 44.64 2.06 -34.29
N ARG A 720 45.80 2.71 -34.23
CA ARG A 720 45.92 4.16 -34.24
C ARG A 720 46.81 4.58 -35.40
N VAL A 721 46.37 5.58 -36.14
CA VAL A 721 47.21 6.29 -37.11
C VAL A 721 47.42 7.72 -36.61
N LEU A 722 48.69 8.10 -36.48
CA LEU A 722 49.12 9.41 -36.00
C LEU A 722 50.03 10.03 -37.06
N THR A 723 49.77 11.30 -37.39
CA THR A 723 50.71 12.11 -38.17
C THR A 723 51.23 13.25 -37.29
N THR A 724 52.46 13.11 -36.79
CA THR A 724 53.08 14.08 -35.89
C THR A 724 54.44 14.53 -36.36
N SER A 725 54.88 15.69 -35.85
CA SER A 725 56.26 16.12 -35.98
C SER A 725 57.09 15.40 -34.93
N ILE A 726 57.90 14.42 -35.34
CA ILE A 726 58.86 13.74 -34.46
C ILE A 726 60.16 14.54 -34.43
N GLN A 727 60.85 14.52 -33.29
CA GLN A 727 62.18 15.07 -33.15
C GLN A 727 63.21 14.06 -33.67
N VAL A 728 64.16 14.55 -34.46
CA VAL A 728 65.24 13.76 -35.07
C VAL A 728 66.55 14.44 -34.72
N GLY A 729 67.45 13.67 -34.11
CA GLY A 729 68.79 14.10 -33.71
C GLY A 729 69.88 13.17 -34.23
N LEU A 730 71.12 13.60 -34.09
CA LEU A 730 72.29 12.72 -34.17
C LEU A 730 73.13 12.98 -32.93
N GLY A 731 73.25 11.98 -32.05
CA GLY A 731 74.15 12.01 -30.91
C GLY A 731 75.50 11.39 -31.30
N PHE A 732 76.59 12.13 -31.12
CA PHE A 732 77.93 11.54 -31.19
C PHE A 732 78.40 11.27 -29.75
N GLU A 733 78.24 10.04 -29.27
CA GLU A 733 78.79 9.66 -27.97
C GLU A 733 80.33 9.58 -28.06
N SER A 734 81.01 10.53 -27.43
CA SER A 734 82.44 10.56 -27.10
C SER A 734 83.47 10.05 -28.15
N LEU A 735 84.05 10.98 -28.91
CA LEU A 735 85.30 10.78 -29.68
C LEU A 735 86.53 10.38 -28.81
N PHE A 736 86.39 10.23 -27.49
CA PHE A 736 87.49 10.11 -26.53
C PHE A 736 87.50 8.85 -25.65
N SER A 737 86.46 8.00 -25.67
CA SER A 737 86.43 6.76 -24.88
C SER A 737 87.49 5.72 -25.31
N ALA A 738 88.16 5.93 -26.45
CA ALA A 738 89.20 5.02 -26.95
C ALA A 738 90.63 5.29 -26.42
N THR A 739 90.89 6.38 -25.69
CA THR A 739 92.21 6.65 -25.07
C THR A 739 92.09 6.63 -23.54
N GLN A 740 92.28 5.46 -22.95
CA GLN A 740 92.04 5.13 -21.52
C GLN A 740 92.75 5.97 -20.43
N ASN A 741 93.39 7.12 -20.70
CA ASN A 741 94.33 7.72 -19.72
C ASN A 741 94.24 9.24 -19.47
N ALA A 742 93.11 9.91 -19.69
CA ALA A 742 92.94 11.28 -19.20
C ALA A 742 91.56 11.51 -18.59
N LYS A 743 91.51 11.71 -17.26
CA LYS A 743 90.31 12.15 -16.53
C LYS A 743 90.01 13.61 -16.86
N ILE A 744 89.21 13.84 -17.89
CA ILE A 744 88.52 15.12 -18.12
C ILE A 744 87.05 14.76 -18.36
N GLU A 745 86.29 14.67 -17.27
CA GLU A 745 84.83 14.58 -17.31
C GLU A 745 84.28 15.98 -17.63
N ASN A 746 83.42 16.09 -18.64
CA ASN A 746 82.64 17.28 -19.04
C ASN A 746 83.22 18.22 -20.11
N THR A 747 83.46 17.72 -21.32
CA THR A 747 83.25 18.55 -22.52
C THR A 747 81.85 18.25 -23.09
N PRO A 748 80.99 19.25 -23.34
CA PRO A 748 79.68 19.03 -23.96
C PRO A 748 79.84 18.34 -25.32
N ASP A 749 79.11 17.25 -25.52
CA ASP A 749 79.07 16.51 -26.78
C ASP A 749 78.53 17.37 -27.93
N LEU A 750 78.72 16.88 -29.16
CA LEU A 750 78.05 17.37 -30.37
C LEU A 750 76.53 17.16 -30.25
N VAL A 751 75.86 17.94 -29.41
CA VAL A 751 74.39 17.93 -29.31
C VAL A 751 73.85 18.90 -30.34
N GLY A 752 73.37 18.35 -31.45
CA GLY A 752 72.48 19.08 -32.33
C GLY A 752 71.15 19.36 -31.62
N THR A 753 70.64 20.58 -31.68
CA THR A 753 69.24 20.86 -31.35
C THR A 753 68.35 20.04 -32.29
N LEU A 754 67.42 19.30 -31.69
CA LEU A 754 66.55 18.36 -32.39
C LEU A 754 65.77 19.05 -33.52
N GLY A 755 65.86 18.48 -34.73
CA GLY A 755 65.10 18.93 -35.88
C GLY A 755 63.79 18.16 -35.97
N SER A 756 62.67 18.81 -36.30
CA SER A 756 61.37 18.14 -36.34
C SER A 756 60.96 17.74 -37.77
N THR A 757 60.52 16.50 -38.00
CA THR A 757 59.96 16.05 -39.29
C THR A 757 58.62 15.37 -39.12
N GLN A 758 57.74 15.44 -40.13
CA GLN A 758 56.52 14.66 -40.11
C GLN A 758 56.82 13.17 -40.23
N ALA A 759 56.23 12.39 -39.33
CA ALA A 759 56.17 10.93 -39.37
C ALA A 759 54.72 10.50 -39.35
N THR A 760 54.42 9.46 -40.13
CA THR A 760 53.18 8.71 -39.97
C THR A 760 53.53 7.46 -39.17
N THR A 761 53.00 7.40 -37.96
CA THR A 761 53.12 6.22 -37.10
C THR A 761 51.78 5.53 -37.02
N THR A 762 51.78 4.22 -37.25
CA THR A 762 50.62 3.37 -37.05
C THR A 762 50.95 2.37 -35.96
N THR A 763 50.20 2.38 -34.87
CA THR A 763 50.35 1.37 -33.82
C THR A 763 49.12 0.50 -33.82
N SER A 764 49.31 -0.82 -33.88
CA SER A 764 48.25 -1.81 -33.76
C SER A 764 48.54 -2.71 -32.55
N LEU A 765 47.58 -2.81 -31.64
CA LEU A 765 47.58 -3.79 -30.56
C LEU A 765 46.53 -4.84 -30.89
N GLN A 766 46.95 -6.10 -30.94
CA GLN A 766 46.08 -7.26 -31.03
C GLN A 766 46.10 -7.99 -29.69
N LEU A 767 44.95 -8.12 -29.04
CA LEU A 767 44.77 -8.82 -27.77
C LEU A 767 43.74 -9.92 -27.94
N GLY A 768 44.13 -11.17 -27.70
CA GLY A 768 43.19 -12.26 -27.45
C GLY A 768 43.12 -12.51 -25.95
N LEU A 769 41.94 -12.45 -25.36
CA LEU A 769 41.67 -12.82 -23.98
C LEU A 769 40.84 -14.11 -23.96
N GLU A 770 41.19 -14.99 -23.03
CA GLU A 770 40.53 -16.27 -22.84
C GLU A 770 40.10 -16.39 -21.38
N PHE A 771 38.86 -16.81 -21.15
CA PHE A 771 38.32 -16.97 -19.80
C PHE A 771 37.96 -18.44 -19.56
N ASP A 772 38.59 -19.03 -18.53
CA ASP A 772 38.20 -20.35 -18.03
C ASP A 772 37.00 -20.18 -17.07
N PRO A 773 35.89 -20.92 -17.26
CA PRO A 773 34.79 -20.91 -16.30
C PRO A 773 35.20 -21.59 -14.99
N SER A 774 34.58 -21.17 -13.89
CA SER A 774 34.69 -21.83 -12.59
C SER A 774 34.14 -23.25 -12.70
N GLY A 775 35.03 -24.25 -12.62
CA GLY A 775 34.59 -25.65 -12.57
C GLY A 775 33.71 -25.88 -11.33
N GLY A 776 32.54 -26.48 -11.54
CA GLY A 776 31.54 -26.72 -10.49
C GLY A 776 32.11 -27.29 -9.19
N ASN A 777 31.65 -26.73 -8.07
CA ASN A 777 31.94 -27.03 -6.66
C ASN A 777 33.25 -26.48 -6.04
N GLN A 778 33.93 -25.52 -6.65
CA GLN A 778 34.99 -24.74 -5.98
C GLN A 778 34.49 -23.34 -5.58
N PRO A 779 34.88 -22.82 -4.41
CA PRO A 779 34.40 -21.54 -3.91
C PRO A 779 34.90 -20.38 -4.77
N GLN A 780 33.95 -19.59 -5.30
CA GLN A 780 34.01 -18.17 -5.71
C GLN A 780 35.43 -17.59 -5.89
N SER A 781 36.18 -18.11 -6.84
CA SER A 781 37.45 -17.51 -7.25
C SER A 781 37.24 -17.04 -8.69
N ALA A 782 37.23 -15.71 -8.85
CA ALA A 782 37.02 -15.00 -10.10
C ALA A 782 37.61 -15.74 -11.31
N SER A 783 36.87 -15.71 -12.43
CA SER A 783 37.31 -16.22 -13.72
C SER A 783 38.79 -15.89 -13.94
N ARG A 784 39.60 -16.94 -14.15
CA ARG A 784 41.02 -16.73 -14.43
C ARG A 784 41.13 -16.28 -15.88
N GLY A 785 41.38 -14.99 -16.07
CA GLY A 785 41.65 -14.44 -17.39
C GLY A 785 43.05 -14.80 -17.85
N PHE A 786 43.15 -15.21 -19.10
CA PHE A 786 44.39 -15.49 -19.82
C PHE A 786 44.47 -14.59 -21.05
N VAL A 787 45.69 -14.31 -21.48
CA VAL A 787 46.00 -13.68 -22.76
C VAL A 787 46.50 -14.75 -23.71
N SER A 788 45.87 -14.84 -24.88
CA SER A 788 46.24 -15.72 -25.97
C SER A 788 47.66 -15.39 -26.47
N SER A 789 48.40 -16.42 -26.88
CA SER A 789 49.73 -16.28 -27.48
C SER A 789 49.73 -15.52 -28.80
N GLN A 790 48.57 -15.32 -29.41
CA GLN A 790 48.44 -14.54 -30.65
C GLN A 790 48.49 -13.03 -30.40
N SER A 791 48.45 -12.61 -29.13
CA SER A 791 48.49 -11.21 -28.75
C SER A 791 49.84 -10.58 -29.05
N ARG A 792 49.82 -9.43 -29.75
CA ARG A 792 51.02 -8.71 -30.19
C ARG A 792 50.78 -7.23 -30.37
N ILE A 793 51.86 -6.45 -30.35
CA ILE A 793 51.90 -5.02 -30.70
C ILE A 793 52.72 -4.87 -31.96
N ASP A 794 52.12 -4.31 -33.00
CA ASP A 794 52.76 -3.95 -34.26
C ASP A 794 52.88 -2.43 -34.36
N ARG A 795 54.09 -1.90 -34.44
CA ARG A 795 54.39 -0.48 -34.68
C ARG A 795 54.94 -0.30 -36.07
N ALA A 796 54.22 0.42 -36.90
CA ALA A 796 54.62 0.83 -38.22
C ALA A 796 55.07 2.30 -38.20
N VAL A 797 56.29 2.58 -38.64
CA VAL A 797 56.84 3.93 -38.77
C VAL A 797 57.16 4.20 -40.24
N TYR A 798 56.59 5.27 -40.77
CA TYR A 798 56.93 5.81 -42.07
C TYR A 798 57.39 7.26 -41.94
N ILE A 799 58.62 7.51 -42.38
CA ILE A 799 59.19 8.85 -42.47
C ILE A 799 59.72 9.01 -43.88
N ASN A 800 59.35 10.09 -44.56
CA ASN A 800 59.94 10.48 -45.83
C ASN A 800 60.10 12.00 -45.90
N ALA A 801 61.21 12.49 -45.34
CA ALA A 801 61.54 13.90 -45.34
C ALA A 801 62.25 14.36 -46.63
N ILE A 802 62.34 13.51 -47.66
CA ILE A 802 62.82 13.90 -49.00
C ILE A 802 61.69 14.61 -49.78
N ALA A 803 60.42 14.28 -49.48
CA ALA A 803 59.24 14.79 -50.18
C ALA A 803 58.63 16.06 -49.56
N THR A 804 59.07 16.49 -48.38
CA THR A 804 58.50 17.64 -47.66
C THR A 804 59.25 18.94 -48.00
N SER A 805 58.52 20.03 -48.24
CA SER A 805 59.08 21.35 -48.59
C SER A 805 59.90 22.03 -47.48
N ASN A 806 60.13 21.33 -46.36
CA ASN A 806 60.84 21.80 -45.17
C ASN A 806 61.98 20.85 -44.83
N PRO A 807 63.24 21.17 -45.17
CA PRO A 807 64.38 20.34 -44.78
C PRO A 807 64.56 20.28 -43.26
N ILE A 808 64.93 19.11 -42.73
CA ILE A 808 65.27 18.94 -41.31
C ILE A 808 66.50 19.82 -40.99
N ARG A 809 66.38 20.70 -40.01
CA ARG A 809 67.47 21.57 -39.54
C ARG A 809 67.93 21.08 -38.17
N ILE A 810 69.21 20.73 -38.05
CA ILE A 810 69.81 20.26 -36.80
C ILE A 810 71.02 21.16 -36.50
N SER A 811 70.87 22.14 -35.62
CA SER A 811 71.96 23.06 -35.25
C SER A 811 72.75 22.54 -34.05
N GLY A 812 74.04 22.26 -34.19
CA GLY A 812 74.90 21.79 -33.10
C GLY A 812 76.27 22.42 -33.20
N ALA A 813 76.94 22.67 -32.07
CA ALA A 813 78.31 23.14 -32.07
C ALA A 813 79.26 21.99 -31.75
N SER A 814 80.11 21.61 -32.69
CA SER A 814 81.32 20.83 -32.36
C SER A 814 82.22 21.71 -31.50
N GLY A 815 82.40 21.35 -30.22
CA GLY A 815 83.13 22.14 -29.20
C GLY A 815 84.57 22.54 -29.55
N ALA A 816 85.14 22.08 -30.67
CA ALA A 816 86.42 22.56 -31.20
C ALA A 816 86.41 22.97 -32.69
N LEU A 817 85.40 22.59 -33.49
CA LEU A 817 85.39 22.82 -34.94
C LEU A 817 84.21 23.67 -35.43
N GLY A 818 83.21 23.97 -34.59
CA GLY A 818 82.06 24.82 -34.93
C GLY A 818 81.39 24.42 -36.26
N MET A 819 80.74 23.25 -36.32
CA MET A 819 80.07 22.74 -37.52
C MET A 819 78.58 22.48 -37.26
N ASN A 820 77.71 22.97 -38.14
CA ASN A 820 76.25 22.82 -38.14
C ASN A 820 75.76 21.86 -39.23
N LEU A 821 74.72 21.06 -38.92
CA LEU A 821 74.01 20.25 -39.91
C LEU A 821 72.81 21.01 -40.48
N ARG A 822 72.69 21.10 -41.80
CA ARG A 822 71.60 21.82 -42.49
C ARG A 822 71.02 20.94 -43.59
N GLN A 823 69.86 21.31 -44.12
CA GLN A 823 69.25 20.68 -45.29
C GLN A 823 69.14 19.13 -45.21
N GLY A 824 68.73 18.61 -44.05
CA GLY A 824 68.64 17.18 -43.78
C GLY A 824 67.39 16.50 -44.32
N SER A 825 67.52 15.24 -44.73
CA SER A 825 66.42 14.34 -45.05
C SER A 825 66.61 12.98 -44.37
N LEU A 826 65.54 12.47 -43.77
CA LEU A 826 65.44 11.14 -43.18
C LEU A 826 64.35 10.34 -43.90
N VAL A 827 64.64 9.09 -44.24
CA VAL A 827 63.67 8.12 -44.74
C VAL A 827 63.71 6.87 -43.89
N VAL A 828 62.56 6.47 -43.37
CA VAL A 828 62.34 5.21 -42.64
C VAL A 828 61.16 4.51 -43.28
N ALA A 829 61.43 3.35 -43.89
CA ALA A 829 60.47 2.53 -44.62
C ALA A 829 61.06 1.13 -44.85
N GLN A 830 60.28 0.19 -45.39
CA GLN A 830 60.83 -1.10 -45.83
C GLN A 830 61.69 -0.98 -47.09
N ASP A 831 61.37 -0.02 -47.97
CA ASP A 831 62.13 0.30 -49.18
C ASP A 831 62.62 1.75 -49.14
N LEU A 832 63.93 1.95 -49.31
CA LEU A 832 64.56 3.27 -49.27
C LEU A 832 64.62 3.94 -50.65
N ASP A 833 64.64 3.16 -51.73
CA ASP A 833 64.81 3.66 -53.10
C ASP A 833 63.47 4.11 -53.70
N ALA A 834 62.37 3.47 -53.29
CA ALA A 834 61.00 3.84 -53.60
C ALA A 834 60.12 3.83 -52.34
N PRO A 835 60.30 4.79 -51.42
CA PRO A 835 59.56 4.80 -50.16
C PRO A 835 58.06 4.95 -50.40
N ASP A 836 57.31 3.98 -49.89
CA ASP A 836 55.86 3.89 -50.01
C ASP A 836 55.23 3.91 -48.60
N PRO A 837 54.32 4.84 -48.29
CA PRO A 837 53.64 4.88 -47.00
C PRO A 837 52.85 3.62 -46.67
N SER A 838 52.50 2.79 -47.67
CA SER A 838 51.86 1.48 -47.47
C SER A 838 52.84 0.36 -47.07
N ARG A 839 54.16 0.62 -47.12
CA ARG A 839 55.23 -0.30 -46.70
C ARG A 839 56.13 0.32 -45.63
N PRO A 840 55.57 0.70 -44.46
CA PRO A 840 56.31 1.31 -43.35
C PRO A 840 57.29 0.30 -42.73
N ALA A 841 58.31 0.78 -42.03
CA ALA A 841 59.12 -0.09 -41.17
C ALA A 841 58.23 -0.61 -40.02
N ILE A 842 58.26 -1.92 -39.75
CA ILE A 842 57.40 -2.59 -38.77
C ILE A 842 58.24 -3.10 -37.61
N PHE A 843 57.77 -2.90 -36.38
CA PHE A 843 58.34 -3.41 -35.14
C PHE A 843 57.25 -4.17 -34.41
N THR A 844 57.42 -5.48 -34.24
CA THR A 844 56.45 -6.37 -33.61
C THR A 844 56.98 -6.86 -32.27
N THR A 845 56.18 -6.68 -31.22
CA THR A 845 56.39 -7.28 -29.90
C THR A 845 55.28 -8.28 -29.60
N SER A 846 55.61 -9.47 -29.10
CA SER A 846 54.63 -10.53 -28.77
C SER A 846 54.98 -11.26 -27.47
N ILE A 847 54.03 -12.02 -26.92
CA ILE A 847 54.25 -12.80 -25.70
C ILE A 847 54.89 -14.16 -26.03
N PRO A 848 55.98 -14.56 -25.35
CA PRO A 848 56.44 -15.95 -25.43
C PRO A 848 55.45 -16.85 -24.67
N ALA A 849 54.73 -17.71 -25.40
CA ALA A 849 53.83 -18.68 -24.78
C ALA A 849 54.22 -20.11 -25.16
N SER A 850 54.50 -20.94 -24.16
CA SER A 850 54.81 -22.37 -24.35
C SER A 850 53.57 -23.25 -24.54
N ASN A 851 52.39 -22.81 -24.06
CA ASN A 851 51.13 -23.55 -24.08
C ASN A 851 49.98 -22.81 -24.80
N GLY A 852 50.27 -21.80 -25.64
CA GLY A 852 49.26 -21.07 -26.41
C GLY A 852 48.49 -19.96 -25.67
N ARG A 853 48.61 -19.85 -24.34
CA ARG A 853 48.04 -18.75 -23.53
C ARG A 853 48.83 -18.49 -22.25
N VAL A 854 48.64 -17.33 -21.63
CA VAL A 854 49.38 -16.85 -20.44
C VAL A 854 48.42 -16.18 -19.46
N ALA A 855 48.54 -16.43 -18.16
CA ALA A 855 47.68 -15.77 -17.18
C ALA A 855 47.90 -14.25 -17.15
N ILE A 856 46.83 -13.45 -17.11
CA ILE A 856 46.91 -11.97 -17.09
C ILE A 856 47.79 -11.48 -15.94
N SER A 857 47.66 -12.10 -14.77
CA SER A 857 48.46 -11.77 -13.57
C SER A 857 49.97 -12.02 -13.72
N ALA A 858 50.41 -12.77 -14.73
CA ALA A 858 51.83 -13.07 -14.99
C ALA A 858 52.47 -12.14 -16.03
N LEU A 859 51.69 -11.33 -16.76
CA LEU A 859 52.17 -10.50 -17.87
C LEU A 859 53.27 -9.52 -17.46
N SER A 860 53.16 -8.92 -16.28
CA SER A 860 54.11 -7.95 -15.73
C SER A 860 55.50 -8.53 -15.43
N THR A 861 55.67 -9.86 -15.53
CA THR A 861 56.94 -10.55 -15.24
C THR A 861 57.58 -11.21 -16.46
N LEU A 862 56.92 -11.14 -17.64
CA LEU A 862 57.40 -11.78 -18.85
C LEU A 862 58.30 -10.86 -19.69
N VAL A 863 59.31 -11.48 -20.33
CA VAL A 863 60.16 -10.81 -21.32
C VAL A 863 59.55 -11.02 -22.70
N PRO A 864 59.12 -9.96 -23.42
CA PRO A 864 58.47 -10.11 -24.72
C PRO A 864 59.43 -10.57 -25.83
N GLU A 865 58.91 -11.29 -26.82
CA GLU A 865 59.63 -11.60 -28.07
C GLU A 865 59.52 -10.42 -29.04
N ARG A 866 60.64 -10.04 -29.67
CA ARG A 866 60.75 -8.84 -30.51
C ARG A 866 61.23 -9.19 -31.91
N THR A 867 60.59 -8.60 -32.92
CA THR A 867 61.05 -8.66 -34.31
C THR A 867 60.89 -7.29 -34.96
N SER A 868 61.84 -6.88 -35.80
CA SER A 868 61.74 -5.64 -36.54
C SER A 868 62.06 -5.87 -38.02
N GLN A 869 61.44 -5.07 -38.87
CA GLN A 869 61.52 -5.17 -40.32
C GLN A 869 61.52 -3.76 -40.91
N GLY A 870 62.65 -3.30 -41.40
CA GLY A 870 62.71 -1.99 -42.03
C GLY A 870 64.13 -1.52 -42.29
N ARG A 871 64.22 -0.37 -42.93
CA ARG A 871 65.47 0.25 -43.35
C ARG A 871 65.45 1.73 -43.05
N LEU A 872 66.64 2.31 -42.97
CA LEU A 872 66.82 3.72 -42.69
C LEU A 872 67.82 4.37 -43.65
N LEU A 873 67.52 5.56 -44.14
CA LEU A 873 68.44 6.41 -44.89
C LEU A 873 68.42 7.81 -44.27
N ALA A 874 69.59 8.30 -43.88
CA ALA A 874 69.74 9.66 -43.40
C ALA A 874 70.78 10.40 -44.24
N ASP A 875 70.49 11.66 -44.56
CA ASP A 875 71.31 12.50 -45.41
C ASP A 875 71.29 13.96 -44.93
N PHE A 876 72.44 14.49 -44.53
CA PHE A 876 72.59 15.83 -43.96
C PHE A 876 73.70 16.61 -44.65
N GLN A 877 73.53 17.92 -44.82
CA GLN A 877 74.60 18.83 -45.25
C GLN A 877 75.38 19.33 -44.03
N VAL A 878 76.71 19.42 -44.11
CA VAL A 878 77.58 19.87 -43.00
C VAL A 878 78.22 21.21 -43.35
N VAL A 879 78.14 22.21 -42.47
CA VAL A 879 78.60 23.60 -42.73
C VAL A 879 79.29 24.21 -41.49
N PRO A 880 80.44 24.91 -41.59
CA PRO A 880 81.06 25.61 -40.46
C PRO A 880 80.26 26.84 -39.98
N ASP A 881 80.30 27.12 -38.68
CA ASP A 881 79.45 28.12 -38.04
C ASP A 881 79.93 29.57 -38.27
N HIS A 882 81.22 29.79 -38.58
CA HIS A 882 81.82 31.13 -38.59
C HIS A 882 82.62 31.52 -39.86
N THR A 883 82.52 30.80 -40.97
CA THR A 883 83.10 31.25 -42.26
C THR A 883 82.11 31.07 -43.41
N GLY A 884 81.57 32.18 -43.93
CA GLY A 884 80.52 32.19 -44.94
C GLY A 884 80.94 31.81 -46.37
N THR A 885 82.01 31.02 -46.58
CA THR A 885 82.55 30.78 -47.94
C THR A 885 83.05 29.37 -48.28
N SER A 886 82.83 28.33 -47.46
CA SER A 886 83.14 26.94 -47.88
C SER A 886 81.97 26.31 -48.65
N GLN A 887 82.26 25.53 -49.71
CA GLN A 887 81.23 24.76 -50.42
C GLN A 887 80.62 23.71 -49.46
N PRO A 888 79.29 23.53 -49.44
CA PRO A 888 78.66 22.54 -48.56
C PRO A 888 78.95 21.10 -49.00
N ASP A 889 79.15 20.21 -48.03
CA ASP A 889 79.40 18.77 -48.25
C ASP A 889 78.44 17.89 -47.43
N ARG A 890 78.17 16.65 -47.86
CA ARG A 890 77.05 15.82 -47.34
C ARG A 890 77.46 14.55 -46.60
N LEU A 891 76.92 14.36 -45.40
CA LEU A 891 76.97 13.13 -44.62
C LEU A 891 75.73 12.28 -44.91
N ARG A 892 75.93 11.11 -45.52
CA ARG A 892 74.85 10.16 -45.82
C ARG A 892 75.18 8.79 -45.27
N PHE A 893 74.26 8.18 -44.55
CA PHE A 893 74.38 6.79 -44.07
C PHE A 893 73.06 6.04 -44.21
N ARG A 894 73.15 4.72 -44.34
CA ARG A 894 71.99 3.83 -44.47
C ARG A 894 72.09 2.64 -43.53
N THR A 895 70.95 2.18 -43.03
CA THR A 895 70.80 0.92 -42.27
C THR A 895 69.93 -0.02 -43.10
N LEU A 896 70.48 -1.17 -43.49
CA LEU A 896 69.82 -2.13 -44.39
C LEU A 896 68.89 -3.11 -43.66
N ASP A 897 69.04 -3.25 -42.35
CA ASP A 897 68.24 -4.11 -41.49
C ASP A 897 68.13 -3.53 -40.07
N LEU A 898 66.96 -2.98 -39.74
CA LEU A 898 66.65 -2.42 -38.42
C LEU A 898 66.53 -3.50 -37.30
N ALA A 899 66.54 -4.79 -37.62
CA ALA A 899 66.68 -5.86 -36.62
C ALA A 899 68.13 -6.06 -36.15
N ASN A 900 69.08 -5.56 -36.93
CA ASN A 900 70.49 -5.56 -36.60
C ASN A 900 71.13 -4.23 -37.03
N PRO A 901 70.71 -3.10 -36.43
CA PRO A 901 71.12 -1.78 -36.90
C PRO A 901 72.64 -1.61 -36.81
N SER A 902 73.27 -2.22 -35.82
CA SER A 902 74.71 -2.17 -35.59
C SER A 902 75.52 -2.96 -36.64
N GLY A 903 74.99 -4.08 -37.13
CA GLY A 903 75.64 -4.91 -38.16
C GLY A 903 75.26 -4.57 -39.60
N SER A 904 74.23 -3.75 -39.83
CA SER A 904 73.68 -3.46 -41.16
C SER A 904 73.78 -1.99 -41.60
N THR A 905 74.36 -1.13 -40.75
CA THR A 905 74.59 0.29 -41.06
C THR A 905 75.86 0.50 -41.87
N GLY A 906 75.78 1.28 -42.95
CA GLY A 906 76.90 1.66 -43.79
C GLY A 906 76.84 3.14 -44.18
N VAL A 907 77.99 3.81 -44.12
CA VAL A 907 78.16 5.20 -44.57
C VAL A 907 78.26 5.23 -46.09
N LEU A 908 77.43 6.06 -46.73
CA LEU A 908 77.35 6.24 -48.17
C LEU A 908 78.20 7.43 -48.67
N SER A 909 78.27 8.51 -47.89
CA SER A 909 79.15 9.66 -48.16
C SER A 909 79.51 10.36 -46.85
N SER A 910 80.70 10.96 -46.79
CA SER A 910 81.19 11.76 -45.68
C SER A 910 81.79 13.08 -46.18
N PRO A 911 81.68 14.19 -45.42
CA PRO A 911 82.33 15.46 -45.77
C PRO A 911 83.86 15.38 -45.90
N ASP A 912 84.46 16.22 -46.75
CA ASP A 912 85.91 16.51 -46.78
C ASP A 912 86.30 17.41 -45.60
N PHE A 913 86.43 16.79 -44.43
CA PHE A 913 86.78 17.45 -43.18
C PHE A 913 88.15 18.13 -43.20
N VAL A 914 89.04 17.76 -44.14
CA VAL A 914 90.39 18.34 -44.25
C VAL A 914 90.32 19.77 -44.82
N GLN A 915 89.46 20.01 -45.83
CA GLN A 915 89.25 21.35 -46.38
C GLN A 915 88.47 22.26 -45.44
N LEU A 916 87.48 21.72 -44.71
CA LEU A 916 86.68 22.47 -43.73
C LEU A 916 87.54 23.06 -42.59
N ARG A 917 88.66 22.41 -42.23
CA ARG A 917 89.59 22.84 -41.18
C ARG A 917 90.48 24.04 -41.56
N GLN A 918 90.84 24.20 -42.84
CA GLN A 918 91.78 25.27 -43.26
C GLN A 918 91.20 26.69 -43.10
N GLY A 919 89.88 26.83 -42.91
CA GLY A 919 89.20 28.12 -42.69
C GLY A 919 89.18 28.62 -41.23
N VAL A 920 89.65 27.84 -40.24
CA VAL A 920 89.56 28.18 -38.81
C VAL A 920 90.96 28.31 -38.20
N ASN A 921 91.43 29.53 -37.90
CA ASN A 921 92.79 29.77 -37.39
C ASN A 921 92.82 29.85 -35.84
N LEU A 922 92.96 28.70 -35.18
CA LEU A 922 92.92 28.54 -33.71
C LEU A 922 94.15 29.09 -32.95
N GLN A 923 95.25 29.40 -33.64
CA GLN A 923 96.52 29.77 -33.00
C GLN A 923 96.55 31.23 -32.47
N VAL A 924 95.65 32.09 -32.96
CA VAL A 924 95.55 33.50 -32.52
C VAL A 924 94.77 33.64 -31.21
N ASN A 925 93.75 32.78 -30.98
CA ASN A 925 92.89 32.86 -29.79
C ASN A 925 93.55 32.28 -28.53
N LEU A 926 94.41 31.28 -28.66
CA LEU A 926 95.09 30.64 -27.53
C LEU A 926 96.25 31.48 -26.96
N ASN A 927 96.93 32.28 -27.79
CA ASN A 927 98.06 33.12 -27.36
C ASN A 927 97.64 34.33 -26.49
N ALA A 928 96.37 34.76 -26.53
CA ALA A 928 95.88 35.88 -25.73
C ALA A 928 95.35 35.47 -24.34
N PHE A 929 95.02 34.19 -24.14
CA PHE A 929 94.36 33.69 -22.93
C PHE A 929 95.33 33.44 -21.77
N VAL A 930 96.55 32.98 -22.07
CA VAL A 930 97.55 32.56 -21.08
C VAL A 930 98.03 33.70 -20.15
N PRO A 931 98.37 34.90 -20.65
CA PRO A 931 98.88 35.97 -19.78
C PRO A 931 97.82 36.53 -18.82
N SER A 932 96.55 36.53 -19.22
CA SER A 932 95.45 37.08 -18.43
C SER A 932 95.05 36.19 -17.24
N LEU A 933 95.23 34.87 -17.37
CA LEU A 933 94.94 33.93 -16.30
C LEU A 933 96.06 33.90 -15.24
N GLU A 934 97.33 34.03 -15.65
CA GLU A 934 98.47 34.15 -14.72
C GLU A 934 98.34 35.41 -13.83
N ASP A 935 97.99 36.57 -14.41
CA ASP A 935 97.82 37.83 -13.68
C ASP A 935 96.62 37.80 -12.70
N ALA A 936 95.56 37.08 -13.03
CA ALA A 936 94.39 36.92 -12.16
C ALA A 936 94.68 36.05 -10.94
N LEU A 937 95.45 34.97 -11.10
CA LEU A 937 95.81 34.05 -10.03
C LEU A 937 96.84 34.66 -9.07
N GLU A 938 97.78 35.44 -9.58
CA GLU A 938 98.76 36.19 -8.76
C GLU A 938 98.07 37.18 -7.82
N LYS A 939 97.07 37.93 -8.32
CA LYS A 939 96.28 38.88 -7.50
C LYS A 939 95.41 38.20 -6.46
N LEU A 940 94.93 36.99 -6.72
CA LEU A 940 94.14 36.21 -5.76
C LEU A 940 95.01 35.71 -4.60
N GLN A 941 96.22 35.25 -4.90
CA GLN A 941 97.21 34.79 -3.92
C GLN A 941 97.59 35.92 -2.94
N GLU A 942 97.91 37.12 -3.45
CA GLU A 942 98.28 38.26 -2.59
C GLU A 942 97.15 38.66 -1.62
N ARG A 943 95.89 38.60 -2.06
CA ARG A 943 94.73 38.98 -1.23
C ARG A 943 94.43 37.99 -0.11
N ILE A 944 94.52 36.70 -0.38
CA ILE A 944 94.23 35.66 0.61
C ILE A 944 95.28 35.69 1.73
N VAL A 945 96.56 35.87 1.38
CA VAL A 945 97.66 36.00 2.36
C VAL A 945 97.48 37.23 3.26
N GLN A 946 97.07 38.37 2.69
CA GLN A 946 96.89 39.60 3.48
C GLN A 946 95.65 39.60 4.37
N GLU A 947 94.51 39.08 3.90
CA GLU A 947 93.22 39.23 4.61
C GLU A 947 92.84 38.04 5.49
N VAL A 948 93.33 36.83 5.17
CA VAL A 948 92.92 35.60 5.88
C VAL A 948 94.02 35.08 6.81
N PHE A 949 95.26 35.00 6.35
CA PHE A 949 96.33 34.29 7.08
C PHE A 949 97.12 35.15 8.09
N LYS A 950 97.06 36.49 8.00
CA LYS A 950 97.67 37.39 9.01
C LYS A 950 96.85 37.60 10.29
N ARG A 951 95.72 36.91 10.47
CA ARG A 951 94.93 36.94 11.71
C ARG A 951 95.26 35.72 12.57
N VAL A 952 95.60 35.94 13.84
CA VAL A 952 95.99 34.88 14.78
C VAL A 952 94.75 34.10 15.24
N TYR A 953 94.64 32.83 14.87
CA TYR A 953 93.54 31.94 15.27
C TYR A 953 93.99 30.94 16.34
N PRO A 954 93.56 31.07 17.62
CA PRO A 954 94.18 30.40 18.77
C PRO A 954 94.14 28.85 18.82
N LEU A 955 93.33 28.20 17.98
CA LEU A 955 93.14 26.74 17.97
C LEU A 955 93.73 26.06 16.73
N ILE A 956 94.15 26.86 15.75
CA ILE A 956 94.78 26.43 14.51
C ILE A 956 96.04 27.28 14.46
N GLY A 957 97.12 26.82 15.09
CA GLY A 957 98.39 27.56 15.09
C GLY A 957 98.95 27.75 13.67
N ASP A 958 100.27 27.88 13.55
CA ASP A 958 101.01 28.22 12.31
C ASP A 958 100.79 27.24 11.11
N LYS A 959 99.91 26.24 11.24
CA LYS A 959 99.44 25.32 10.20
C LYS A 959 98.69 25.99 9.03
N LEU A 960 98.32 27.26 9.14
CA LEU A 960 97.75 28.02 8.01
C LEU A 960 98.83 28.56 7.07
N ASP A 961 100.07 28.75 7.53
CA ASP A 961 101.18 29.16 6.66
C ASP A 961 101.61 28.02 5.71
N GLU A 962 101.49 26.75 6.13
CA GLU A 962 101.69 25.57 5.26
C GLU A 962 100.68 25.51 4.08
N PHE A 963 99.53 26.19 4.17
CA PHE A 963 98.54 26.23 3.09
C PHE A 963 98.88 27.28 2.01
N ALA A 964 99.67 28.30 2.34
CA ALA A 964 100.18 29.27 1.37
C ALA A 964 101.25 28.64 0.45
N ASP A 965 102.05 27.72 0.99
CA ASP A 965 103.08 26.95 0.25
C ASP A 965 102.47 26.00 -0.81
N PHE A 966 101.15 25.77 -0.82
CA PHE A 966 100.47 24.98 -1.85
C PHE A 966 100.13 25.80 -3.11
N ILE A 967 99.93 27.11 -3.00
CA ILE A 967 99.48 27.94 -4.13
C ILE A 967 100.58 28.13 -5.17
N GLU A 968 101.84 28.23 -4.73
CA GLU A 968 103.00 28.37 -5.60
C GLU A 968 103.24 27.13 -6.50
N PRO A 969 103.30 25.88 -5.98
CA PRO A 969 103.41 24.69 -6.82
C PRO A 969 102.16 24.42 -7.67
N PHE A 970 100.96 24.84 -7.24
CA PHE A 970 99.74 24.73 -8.06
C PHE A 970 99.76 25.68 -9.26
N ARG A 971 100.23 26.92 -9.07
CA ARG A 971 100.49 27.88 -10.15
C ARG A 971 101.56 27.35 -11.11
N ASP A 972 102.64 26.77 -10.59
CA ASP A 972 103.72 26.20 -11.39
C ASP A 972 103.30 24.95 -12.18
N GLU A 973 102.43 24.09 -11.62
CA GLU A 973 101.84 22.95 -12.34
C GLU A 973 100.90 23.40 -13.46
N ILE A 974 100.05 24.41 -13.22
CA ILE A 974 99.15 24.95 -14.25
C ILE A 974 99.95 25.61 -15.37
N SER A 975 100.98 26.42 -15.05
CA SER A 975 101.83 27.02 -16.09
C SER A 975 102.66 25.97 -16.85
N LYS A 976 103.07 24.85 -16.22
CA LYS A 976 103.68 23.71 -16.93
C LYS A 976 102.68 22.98 -17.83
N ALA A 977 101.46 22.71 -17.36
CA ALA A 977 100.40 22.07 -18.14
C ALA A 977 99.99 22.91 -19.35
N LEU A 978 99.91 24.24 -19.20
CA LEU A 978 99.58 25.17 -20.27
C LEU A 978 100.72 25.36 -21.29
N ARG A 979 101.98 25.26 -20.87
CA ARG A 979 103.13 25.23 -21.80
C ARG A 979 103.22 23.90 -22.56
N LEU A 980 102.82 22.78 -21.94
CA LEU A 980 102.67 21.48 -22.60
C LEU A 980 101.57 21.49 -23.67
N LEU A 981 100.47 22.22 -23.44
CA LEU A 981 99.42 22.45 -24.45
C LEU A 981 99.92 23.18 -25.71
N ASN A 982 100.96 24.01 -25.58
CA ASN A 982 101.60 24.69 -26.71
C ASN A 982 102.65 23.82 -27.44
N SER A 983 102.87 22.58 -27.01
CA SER A 983 103.92 21.67 -27.50
C SER A 983 103.42 20.45 -28.29
N PHE A 984 102.11 20.32 -28.51
CA PHE A 984 101.58 19.30 -29.41
C PHE A 984 101.96 19.62 -30.86
N SER A 985 102.62 18.69 -31.54
CA SER A 985 102.86 18.82 -32.98
C SER A 985 101.54 18.66 -33.72
N VAL A 986 101.35 19.44 -34.79
CA VAL A 986 100.13 19.44 -35.60
C VAL A 986 99.76 18.03 -36.09
N SER A 987 100.76 17.16 -36.31
CA SER A 987 100.58 15.78 -36.76
C SER A 987 100.04 14.80 -35.71
N ASP A 988 100.29 15.04 -34.42
CA ASP A 988 99.86 14.10 -33.36
C ASP A 988 98.36 14.26 -33.04
N ILE A 989 97.86 15.49 -33.13
CA ILE A 989 96.43 15.79 -33.03
C ILE A 989 95.68 15.31 -34.29
N GLU A 990 96.31 15.42 -35.48
CA GLU A 990 95.78 14.90 -36.74
C GLU A 990 95.54 13.37 -36.72
N ASN A 991 96.50 12.60 -36.22
CA ASN A 991 96.40 11.14 -36.16
C ASN A 991 95.38 10.64 -35.10
N ALA A 992 95.24 11.36 -33.99
CA ALA A 992 94.28 10.99 -32.94
C ALA A 992 92.82 11.18 -33.39
N ILE A 993 92.52 12.26 -34.12
CA ILE A 993 91.19 12.55 -34.64
C ILE A 993 90.80 11.59 -35.77
N GLU A 994 91.72 11.27 -36.70
CA GLU A 994 91.45 10.28 -37.76
C GLU A 994 91.18 8.87 -37.20
N THR A 995 91.92 8.48 -36.16
CA THR A 995 91.77 7.17 -35.50
C THR A 995 90.44 7.07 -34.74
N ALA A 996 90.05 8.12 -34.03
CA ALA A 996 88.79 8.17 -33.29
C ALA A 996 87.57 8.15 -34.25
N LEU A 997 87.65 8.81 -35.39
CA LEU A 997 86.61 8.80 -36.42
C LEU A 997 86.50 7.44 -37.14
N ARG A 998 87.61 6.71 -37.38
CA ARG A 998 87.56 5.35 -37.96
C ARG A 998 86.99 4.30 -37.01
N ASN A 999 87.20 4.45 -35.70
CA ASN A 999 86.71 3.52 -34.69
C ASN A 999 85.20 3.67 -34.41
N LEU A 1000 84.67 4.91 -34.50
CA LEU A 1000 83.24 5.22 -34.36
C LEU A 1000 82.37 4.41 -35.36
N PHE A 1001 82.91 4.04 -36.52
CA PHE A 1001 82.14 3.41 -37.60
C PHE A 1001 82.37 1.90 -37.79
N ASN A 1002 83.08 1.20 -36.90
CA ASN A 1002 83.47 -0.21 -37.14
C ASN A 1002 83.22 -1.24 -36.01
N ARG A 1003 82.74 -0.89 -34.79
CA ARG A 1003 82.50 -1.90 -33.73
C ARG A 1003 81.39 -1.53 -32.73
N PRO A 1004 80.33 -2.36 -32.57
CA PRO A 1004 79.38 -2.25 -31.47
C PRO A 1004 79.72 -3.27 -30.36
N THR A 1005 79.79 -2.84 -29.10
CA THR A 1005 79.77 -3.78 -27.96
C THR A 1005 78.85 -3.27 -26.85
N SER A 1006 78.28 -4.27 -26.18
CA SER A 1006 77.13 -4.32 -25.27
C SER A 1006 77.32 -3.70 -23.88
N ASP A 1007 76.16 -3.34 -23.31
CA ASP A 1007 75.81 -3.09 -21.90
C ASP A 1007 76.11 -1.70 -21.31
N PHE A 1008 75.04 -1.01 -20.85
CA PHE A 1008 74.73 -0.59 -19.45
C PHE A 1008 73.68 0.56 -19.45
N VAL A 1009 72.62 0.46 -18.62
CA VAL A 1009 72.03 1.52 -17.74
C VAL A 1009 70.60 1.13 -17.25
N ARG A 1010 70.31 1.46 -15.98
CA ARG A 1010 69.03 1.33 -15.24
C ARG A 1010 68.52 2.73 -14.87
N VAL A 1011 67.20 2.97 -14.93
CA VAL A 1011 66.53 4.29 -14.79
C VAL A 1011 65.92 4.48 -13.38
N ASP A 1012 65.93 5.72 -12.86
CA ASP A 1012 65.21 6.15 -11.64
C ASP A 1012 64.35 7.41 -11.95
N ILE A 1013 63.08 7.42 -11.52
CA ILE A 1013 62.01 8.29 -12.05
C ILE A 1013 61.48 9.22 -10.95
N SER A 1014 61.54 10.55 -11.14
CA SER A 1014 60.87 11.49 -10.22
C SER A 1014 60.35 12.84 -10.77
N SER A 1015 60.35 13.16 -12.08
CA SER A 1015 59.63 14.37 -12.58
C SER A 1015 59.37 14.41 -14.11
N PRO A 1016 58.22 14.93 -14.60
CA PRO A 1016 57.75 14.74 -15.99
C PRO A 1016 58.22 15.81 -17.02
N THR A 1017 59.05 16.78 -16.66
CA THR A 1017 59.34 17.92 -17.56
C THR A 1017 60.82 18.17 -17.85
N VAL A 1018 61.73 17.33 -17.37
CA VAL A 1018 63.15 17.36 -17.77
C VAL A 1018 63.69 15.93 -17.87
N PHE A 1019 63.90 15.46 -19.09
CA PHE A 1019 64.63 14.22 -19.33
C PHE A 1019 66.13 14.51 -19.18
N LYS A 1020 66.82 13.77 -18.31
CA LYS A 1020 68.27 13.81 -18.23
C LYS A 1020 68.80 12.39 -18.37
N LEU A 1021 69.06 12.00 -19.61
CA LEU A 1021 69.90 10.83 -19.91
C LEU A 1021 71.32 11.18 -19.40
N THR A 1022 71.87 10.34 -18.53
CA THR A 1022 73.28 10.37 -18.19
C THR A 1022 73.82 8.99 -18.55
N LEU A 1023 74.82 8.93 -19.43
CA LEU A 1023 75.64 7.73 -19.64
C LEU A 1023 76.47 7.44 -18.39
#